data_AF-F7W1J8-F1
#
_entry.id   AF-F7W1J8-F1
#
_cell.length_a   1.000
_cell.length_b   1.000
_cell.length_c   1.000
_cell.angle_alpha   90.00
_cell.angle_beta   90.00
_cell.angle_gamma   90.00
#
_symmetry.space_group_name_H-M   'P 1'
#
loop_
_entity.id
_entity.type
_entity.pdbx_description
1 polymer ?
#
loop_
_entity_poly.entity_id
_entity_poly.type
_entity_poly.pdbx_seq_one_letter_code
_entity_poly.pdbx_strand_id
1 'polypeptide(L)'
;MAESHDDNPALFEDDDNRAVYIFAPAGHGGSPQQEKARPVKRRKFTSKRASSSSAAAAAEVVREGEAEMERAQTTTAAAAAFPPLFGGKESVEAAALRRQVFDTAWPVLDGRIKNVLREANRTTLEDVSSFIRDAEGDTTRGTRIPAGFIITGPNIASQDLLFEQLSEALGKATQARFVRLRAAGVPNLKAALKKVIRDATAQVSSDGGGGGDGDEDAKVTFGRDGRKYLDYDLEGLHAFLSSQQDPLKRVIVAFEDSEAFESSLLTDLLALFHSWQGRIQFSVLFGIATSVELFQARLLKSTARQLFGAKFDVVQADLVLDNVFKSAIAGTQATLRLGPALLRNLLDRQRDQVAGIRVFISSIKYAYMCHFYANPLSVLLADEKSLTRQLLQPEHLQAVRTLDSFKAHVEAAVDARQLNHAQSLVEDDGYLVKQMVEQRQKKQDYLMQLLRSLHLLTSMDLVPSRFTDLYVSALAGGLDLTPTIDAIKRLGADDVPALINRLLAAIQTGNPDLDLPGWEDEAEDLISSLTEIRDEIEALAEQAREKGQQSLKSKFTAQSKILRTTVVAQKVQLSQDTAKLTEEDKAFGKTIDSLVDLLTHHIYSEPIDSLFLHQAWAYDAEAPYRDVFVPRPGTTFERALTRPHGYLGCECCSKTTGTLSATLPTTCILYQLYLETGSLVNVADLWSAYYALVGEDSDVGLGEREALVRFYRGLAELRLMGFVKQSRKKADHVAKVKWLL
;
A
#
# COMPACT_ATOMS: atom_id res chain seq x y z
N MET A 1 12.79 7.11 54.45
CA MET A 1 13.96 7.99 54.23
C MET A 1 14.47 7.67 52.84
N ALA A 2 13.83 8.16 51.79
CA ALA A 2 13.89 9.54 51.25
C ALA A 2 15.29 9.83 50.69
N GLU A 3 15.47 9.60 49.39
CA GLU A 3 16.17 10.50 48.48
C GLU A 3 15.71 10.22 47.04
N SER A 4 15.49 11.30 46.32
CA SER A 4 14.60 11.48 45.17
C SER A 4 15.31 11.28 43.82
N HIS A 5 14.72 10.44 42.97
CA HIS A 5 15.04 10.36 41.55
C HIS A 5 14.16 11.37 40.78
N ASP A 6 14.81 12.36 40.15
CA ASP A 6 14.19 13.30 39.21
C ASP A 6 14.73 12.95 37.81
N ASP A 7 14.07 12.03 37.13
CA ASP A 7 14.30 11.72 35.71
C ASP A 7 13.34 12.58 34.88
N ASN A 8 13.87 13.68 34.35
CA ASN A 8 13.15 14.54 33.42
C ASN A 8 13.49 14.11 31.98
N PRO A 9 12.55 13.57 31.19
CA PRO A 9 12.79 13.33 29.76
C PRO A 9 12.74 14.69 29.04
N ALA A 10 13.84 15.03 28.35
CA ALA A 10 13.94 16.25 27.56
C ALA A 10 12.78 16.35 26.55
N LEU A 11 11.98 17.41 26.71
CA LEU A 11 11.00 17.88 25.74
C LEU A 11 11.76 18.37 24.50
N PHE A 12 11.40 17.83 23.33
CA PHE A 12 11.86 18.34 22.04
C PHE A 12 11.33 19.77 21.85
N GLU A 13 12.21 20.74 21.60
CA GLU A 13 11.85 22.11 21.21
C GLU A 13 11.75 22.20 19.67
N ASP A 14 10.74 22.93 19.17
CA ASP A 14 10.37 23.05 17.74
C ASP A 14 11.45 23.65 16.80
N ASP A 15 12.63 24.01 17.33
CA ASP A 15 13.73 24.63 16.58
C ASP A 15 14.88 23.67 16.22
N ASP A 16 14.86 22.40 16.66
CA ASP A 16 15.91 21.40 16.34
C ASP A 16 15.99 21.05 14.85
N ASN A 17 15.00 21.44 14.04
CA ASN A 17 14.92 21.16 12.62
C ASN A 17 15.76 22.11 11.74
N ARG A 18 16.42 23.12 12.32
CA ARG A 18 17.13 24.18 11.57
C ARG A 18 18.65 24.01 11.48
N ALA A 19 19.22 22.93 12.03
CA ALA A 19 20.67 22.68 11.98
C ALA A 19 21.15 21.93 10.72
N VAL A 20 20.27 21.61 9.76
CA VAL A 20 20.61 20.86 8.53
C VAL A 20 20.70 21.79 7.32
N TYR A 21 21.64 22.74 7.34
CA TYR A 21 22.15 23.39 6.13
C TYR A 21 23.63 23.71 6.32
N ILE A 22 24.50 22.81 5.85
CA ILE A 22 25.94 23.04 5.74
C ILE A 22 26.22 23.39 4.28
N PHE A 23 26.23 24.70 3.96
CA PHE A 23 27.08 25.41 2.99
C PHE A 23 26.40 26.74 2.60
N ALA A 24 27.00 27.86 2.99
CA ALA A 24 26.82 29.16 2.36
C ALA A 24 28.20 29.57 1.81
N PRO A 25 28.35 29.89 0.52
CA PRO A 25 29.66 30.22 -0.05
C PRO A 25 30.11 31.61 0.43
N ALA A 26 31.40 31.72 0.75
CA ALA A 26 32.04 32.96 1.16
C ALA A 26 32.27 33.89 -0.05
N GLY A 27 31.91 35.18 0.10
CA GLY A 27 32.22 36.25 -0.85
C GLY A 27 32.29 37.61 -0.15
N HIS A 28 33.53 38.04 0.14
CA HIS A 28 34.06 39.40 0.37
C HIS A 28 33.26 40.49 1.11
N GLY A 29 33.81 40.89 2.27
CA GLY A 29 34.26 42.27 2.52
C GLY A 29 33.31 43.25 3.22
N GLY A 30 33.38 43.35 4.55
CA GLY A 30 32.83 44.47 5.32
C GLY A 30 32.89 44.24 6.85
N SER A 31 33.64 45.08 7.55
CA SER A 31 33.96 45.02 8.99
C SER A 31 32.77 45.18 9.96
N PRO A 32 32.89 44.74 11.23
CA PRO A 32 31.76 44.49 12.12
C PRO A 32 31.43 45.67 13.05
N GLN A 33 30.13 45.88 13.33
CA GLN A 33 29.67 46.62 14.52
C GLN A 33 28.75 45.73 15.36
N GLN A 34 29.14 45.64 16.63
CA GLN A 34 28.46 44.95 17.72
C GLN A 34 27.17 45.67 18.09
N GLU A 35 26.10 44.92 18.39
CA GLU A 35 25.24 45.26 19.54
C GLU A 35 24.50 44.01 20.04
N LYS A 36 24.78 43.65 21.30
CA LYS A 36 24.12 42.59 22.06
C LYS A 36 22.87 43.18 22.71
N ALA A 37 21.68 42.66 22.40
CA ALA A 37 20.46 42.93 23.18
C ALA A 37 19.90 41.63 23.79
N ARG A 38 19.81 41.62 25.14
CA ARG A 38 19.21 40.59 26.00
C ARG A 38 17.70 40.43 25.73
N PRO A 39 17.09 39.25 26.00
CA PRO A 39 15.65 39.11 26.01
C PRO A 39 15.05 39.61 27.34
N VAL A 40 13.95 40.37 27.26
CA VAL A 40 13.19 40.90 28.41
C VAL A 40 12.03 39.97 28.76
N LYS A 41 11.89 39.70 30.06
CA LYS A 41 10.85 38.89 30.71
C LYS A 41 9.42 39.35 30.37
N ARG A 42 8.58 38.43 29.88
CA ARG A 42 7.11 38.59 29.81
C ARG A 42 6.51 38.74 31.21
N ARG A 43 5.79 39.83 31.46
CA ARG A 43 4.96 40.04 32.66
C ARG A 43 3.49 40.10 32.24
N LYS A 44 2.65 39.29 32.92
CA LYS A 44 1.18 39.31 32.84
C LYS A 44 0.64 40.73 33.08
N PHE A 45 -0.27 41.20 32.23
CA PHE A 45 -1.14 42.33 32.54
C PHE A 45 -2.62 41.97 32.34
N THR A 46 -3.35 42.15 33.43
CA THR A 46 -4.80 42.08 33.57
C THR A 46 -5.47 43.31 32.96
N SER A 47 -6.58 43.08 32.27
CA SER A 47 -7.48 44.06 31.66
C SER A 47 -8.02 45.11 32.65
N LYS A 48 -7.97 46.40 32.26
CA LYS A 48 -8.99 47.41 32.59
C LYS A 48 -8.91 48.64 31.66
N ARG A 49 -10.01 48.85 30.93
CA ARG A 49 -10.66 50.07 30.37
C ARG A 49 -9.85 51.15 29.63
N ALA A 50 -10.44 51.54 28.50
CA ALA A 50 -9.93 52.34 27.39
C ALA A 50 -10.04 53.88 27.54
N SER A 51 -9.27 54.60 26.71
CA SER A 51 -9.65 55.91 26.15
C SER A 51 -9.08 56.11 24.73
N SER A 52 -9.98 56.52 23.85
CA SER A 52 -9.91 56.98 22.45
C SER A 52 -8.60 57.54 21.88
N SER A 53 -7.99 56.79 20.94
CA SER A 53 -7.28 57.30 19.75
C SER A 53 -6.97 56.16 18.78
N SER A 54 -7.96 55.63 18.04
CA SER A 54 -7.74 54.40 17.24
C SER A 54 -8.55 54.29 15.93
N ALA A 55 -8.78 55.40 15.21
CA ALA A 55 -9.39 55.32 13.88
C ALA A 55 -8.34 55.19 12.74
N ALA A 56 -7.18 55.85 12.88
CA ALA A 56 -6.13 55.80 11.85
C ALA A 56 -5.26 54.52 11.94
N ALA A 57 -4.92 54.07 13.16
CA ALA A 57 -4.13 52.86 13.37
C ALA A 57 -4.90 51.56 13.05
N ALA A 58 -6.24 51.58 13.10
CA ALA A 58 -7.05 50.43 12.74
C ALA A 58 -7.13 50.19 11.22
N ALA A 59 -7.03 51.25 10.41
CA ALA A 59 -7.06 51.13 8.94
C ALA A 59 -5.74 50.59 8.36
N GLU A 60 -4.61 50.85 9.05
CA GLU A 60 -3.28 50.39 8.64
C GLU A 60 -3.06 48.91 9.02
N VAL A 61 -3.53 48.49 10.20
CA VAL A 61 -3.50 47.08 10.64
C VAL A 61 -4.44 46.18 9.84
N VAL A 62 -5.57 46.70 9.35
CA VAL A 62 -6.46 45.93 8.45
C VAL A 62 -5.84 45.77 7.06
N ARG A 63 -5.15 46.80 6.54
CA ARG A 63 -4.43 46.70 5.25
C ARG A 63 -3.21 45.79 5.30
N GLU A 64 -2.47 45.80 6.41
CA GLU A 64 -1.36 44.85 6.62
C GLU A 64 -1.87 43.42 6.83
N GLY A 65 -3.01 43.25 7.53
CA GLY A 65 -3.66 41.95 7.69
C GLY A 65 -4.26 41.39 6.39
N GLU A 66 -4.81 42.24 5.52
CA GLU A 66 -5.27 41.85 4.18
C GLU A 66 -4.11 41.49 3.25
N ALA A 67 -2.99 42.23 3.32
CA ALA A 67 -1.78 41.93 2.55
C ALA A 67 -1.03 40.68 3.06
N GLU A 68 -1.04 40.42 4.37
CA GLU A 68 -0.54 39.17 4.96
C GLU A 68 -1.45 37.98 4.65
N MET A 69 -2.77 38.18 4.59
CA MET A 69 -3.73 37.15 4.18
C MET A 69 -3.63 36.83 2.67
N GLU A 70 -3.41 37.83 1.80
CA GLU A 70 -3.09 37.63 0.38
C GLU A 70 -1.73 36.95 0.19
N ARG A 71 -0.71 37.30 0.99
CA ARG A 71 0.59 36.60 0.99
C ARG A 71 0.50 35.18 1.53
N ALA A 72 -0.35 34.91 2.53
CA ALA A 72 -0.61 33.58 3.08
C ALA A 72 -1.42 32.71 2.09
N GLN A 73 -2.37 33.30 1.36
CA GLN A 73 -3.15 32.63 0.31
C GLN A 73 -2.32 32.37 -0.96
N THR A 74 -1.45 33.29 -1.36
CA THR A 74 -0.52 33.07 -2.49
C THR A 74 0.59 32.08 -2.15
N THR A 75 1.06 32.01 -0.91
CA THR A 75 2.02 30.98 -0.46
C THR A 75 1.39 29.58 -0.33
N THR A 76 0.12 29.47 0.08
CA THR A 76 -0.59 28.17 0.06
C THR A 76 -0.95 27.72 -1.36
N ALA A 77 -1.31 28.63 -2.27
CA ALA A 77 -1.54 28.31 -3.67
C ALA A 77 -0.24 27.91 -4.41
N ALA A 78 0.88 28.58 -4.13
CA ALA A 78 2.19 28.24 -4.68
C ALA A 78 2.75 26.91 -4.12
N ALA A 79 2.46 26.57 -2.86
CA ALA A 79 2.81 25.28 -2.27
C ALA A 79 1.94 24.11 -2.78
N ALA A 80 0.76 24.39 -3.33
CA ALA A 80 -0.16 23.38 -3.87
C ALA A 80 0.06 23.08 -5.37
N ALA A 81 0.81 23.93 -6.08
CA ALA A 81 1.08 23.78 -7.50
C ALA A 81 2.22 22.78 -7.78
N PHE A 82 2.09 21.97 -8.82
CA PHE A 82 3.20 21.14 -9.30
C PHE A 82 4.32 22.03 -9.84
N PRO A 83 5.60 21.70 -9.58
CA PRO A 83 6.71 22.49 -10.09
C PRO A 83 6.76 22.37 -11.63
N PRO A 84 7.13 23.45 -12.33
CA PRO A 84 7.36 23.40 -13.76
C PRO A 84 8.60 22.55 -14.07
N LEU A 85 8.45 21.60 -14.97
CA LEU A 85 9.48 20.68 -15.45
C LEU A 85 10.28 21.31 -16.60
N PHE A 86 11.14 20.51 -17.24
CA PHE A 86 12.07 20.97 -18.30
C PHE A 86 13.02 22.09 -17.87
N GLY A 87 13.41 22.09 -16.59
CA GLY A 87 14.25 23.15 -16.02
C GLY A 87 13.53 24.50 -15.93
N GLY A 88 12.20 24.49 -15.73
CA GLY A 88 11.36 25.68 -15.62
C GLY A 88 10.78 26.20 -16.94
N LYS A 89 10.91 25.44 -18.03
CA LYS A 89 10.34 25.80 -19.35
C LYS A 89 8.90 25.32 -19.56
N GLU A 90 8.44 24.39 -18.73
CA GLU A 90 7.06 23.93 -18.77
C GLU A 90 6.09 25.09 -18.47
N SER A 91 5.04 25.21 -19.28
CA SER A 91 4.01 26.22 -19.06
C SER A 91 3.23 25.95 -17.77
N VAL A 92 2.75 27.01 -17.13
CA VAL A 92 1.93 26.90 -15.91
C VAL A 92 0.64 26.11 -16.19
N GLU A 93 0.09 26.24 -17.41
CA GLU A 93 -1.09 25.50 -17.85
C GLU A 93 -0.82 23.99 -17.98
N ALA A 94 0.35 23.58 -18.51
CA ALA A 94 0.72 22.17 -18.60
C ALA A 94 0.97 21.56 -17.20
N ALA A 95 1.66 22.29 -16.32
CA ALA A 95 1.86 21.86 -14.93
C ALA A 95 0.52 21.75 -14.16
N ALA A 96 -0.40 22.69 -14.37
CA ALA A 96 -1.75 22.64 -13.81
C ALA A 96 -2.56 21.46 -14.37
N LEU A 97 -2.42 21.17 -15.67
CA LEU A 97 -3.08 20.04 -16.30
C LEU A 97 -2.60 18.70 -15.73
N ARG A 98 -1.29 18.51 -15.51
CA ARG A 98 -0.76 17.32 -14.81
C ARG A 98 -1.40 17.12 -13.44
N ARG A 99 -1.51 18.22 -12.69
CA ARG A 99 -2.14 18.20 -11.37
C ARG A 99 -3.62 17.85 -11.45
N GLN A 100 -4.34 18.46 -12.38
CA GLN A 100 -5.75 18.20 -12.63
C GLN A 100 -5.99 16.72 -12.97
N VAL A 101 -5.16 16.13 -13.83
CA VAL A 101 -5.28 14.70 -14.19
C VAL A 101 -5.04 13.79 -12.98
N PHE A 102 -4.10 14.13 -12.09
CA PHE A 102 -3.91 13.40 -10.85
C PHE A 102 -5.13 13.51 -9.92
N ASP A 103 -5.63 14.73 -9.71
CA ASP A 103 -6.76 14.99 -8.81
C ASP A 103 -8.08 14.41 -9.35
N THR A 104 -8.21 14.14 -10.66
CA THR A 104 -9.35 13.40 -11.23
C THR A 104 -9.14 11.88 -11.21
N ALA A 105 -7.94 11.40 -11.53
CA ALA A 105 -7.65 9.97 -11.62
C ALA A 105 -7.64 9.26 -10.26
N TRP A 106 -7.02 9.84 -9.24
CA TRP A 106 -6.85 9.17 -7.95
C TRP A 106 -8.17 8.94 -7.20
N PRO A 107 -9.12 9.90 -7.10
CA PRO A 107 -10.39 9.67 -6.41
C PRO A 107 -11.26 8.59 -7.03
N VAL A 108 -11.23 8.43 -8.36
CA VAL A 108 -11.93 7.33 -9.05
C VAL A 108 -11.38 5.99 -8.56
N LEU A 109 -10.06 5.86 -8.51
CA LEU A 109 -9.39 4.66 -8.04
C LEU A 109 -9.65 4.39 -6.55
N ASP A 110 -9.50 5.41 -5.71
CA ASP A 110 -9.72 5.33 -4.25
C ASP A 110 -11.19 4.96 -3.92
N GLY A 111 -12.15 5.49 -4.68
CA GLY A 111 -13.56 5.14 -4.57
C GLY A 111 -13.81 3.65 -4.84
N ARG A 112 -13.18 3.09 -5.87
CA ARG A 112 -13.28 1.66 -6.20
C ARG A 112 -12.65 0.78 -5.14
N ILE A 113 -11.45 1.13 -4.67
CA ILE A 113 -10.78 0.40 -3.58
C ILE A 113 -11.68 0.38 -2.34
N LYS A 114 -12.26 1.53 -1.96
CA LYS A 114 -13.20 1.62 -0.84
C LYS A 114 -14.46 0.77 -1.05
N ASN A 115 -14.99 0.70 -2.26
CA ASN A 115 -16.13 -0.15 -2.59
C ASN A 115 -15.78 -1.64 -2.46
N VAL A 116 -14.63 -2.08 -2.97
CA VAL A 116 -14.15 -3.46 -2.81
C VAL A 116 -13.97 -3.82 -1.33
N LEU A 117 -13.39 -2.92 -0.53
CA LEU A 117 -13.23 -3.14 0.91
C LEU A 117 -14.56 -3.18 1.67
N ARG A 118 -15.57 -2.40 1.25
CA ARG A 118 -16.92 -2.44 1.82
C ARG A 118 -17.64 -3.74 1.47
N GLU A 119 -17.56 -4.16 0.21
CA GLU A 119 -18.21 -5.38 -0.25
C GLU A 119 -17.59 -6.63 0.38
N ALA A 120 -16.25 -6.67 0.53
CA ALA A 120 -15.56 -7.77 1.18
C ALA A 120 -16.00 -8.00 2.64
N ASN A 121 -16.40 -6.94 3.35
CA ASN A 121 -16.86 -7.04 4.73
C ASN A 121 -18.37 -7.30 4.85
N ARG A 122 -19.15 -7.17 3.77
CA ARG A 122 -20.63 -7.17 3.83
C ARG A 122 -21.19 -8.44 4.46
N THR A 123 -20.71 -9.61 4.04
CA THR A 123 -21.14 -10.91 4.60
C THR A 123 -20.87 -11.00 6.10
N THR A 124 -19.67 -10.63 6.55
CA THR A 124 -19.33 -10.62 7.98
C THR A 124 -20.20 -9.63 8.77
N LEU A 125 -20.51 -8.45 8.19
CA LEU A 125 -21.40 -7.46 8.81
C LEU A 125 -22.83 -8.02 8.96
N GLU A 126 -23.35 -8.68 7.93
CA GLU A 126 -24.67 -9.31 7.94
C GLU A 126 -24.75 -10.43 8.99
N ASP A 127 -23.73 -11.30 9.04
CA ASP A 127 -23.65 -12.41 10.00
C ASP A 127 -23.58 -11.91 11.45
N VAL A 128 -22.70 -10.95 11.75
CA VAL A 128 -22.58 -10.37 13.10
C VAL A 128 -23.86 -9.64 13.51
N SER A 129 -24.49 -8.91 12.57
CA SER A 129 -25.75 -8.22 12.83
C SER A 129 -26.90 -9.19 13.10
N SER A 130 -26.95 -10.31 12.36
CA SER A 130 -27.94 -11.36 12.58
C SER A 130 -27.77 -12.02 13.95
N PHE A 131 -26.53 -12.34 14.35
CA PHE A 131 -26.22 -12.94 15.64
C PHE A 131 -26.60 -12.05 16.82
N ILE A 132 -26.29 -10.75 16.74
CA ILE A 132 -26.65 -9.80 17.80
C ILE A 132 -28.18 -9.70 17.92
N ARG A 133 -28.90 -9.63 16.79
CA ARG A 133 -30.37 -9.61 16.77
C ARG A 133 -30.98 -10.90 17.31
N ASP A 134 -30.44 -12.06 16.97
CA ASP A 134 -30.95 -13.35 17.46
C ASP A 134 -30.69 -13.52 18.96
N ALA A 135 -29.59 -12.95 19.47
CA ALA A 135 -29.34 -12.89 20.90
C ALA A 135 -30.37 -12.04 21.66
N GLU A 136 -31.09 -11.13 20.99
CA GLU A 136 -32.15 -10.30 21.59
C GLU A 136 -33.46 -11.07 21.82
N GLY A 137 -33.76 -12.08 20.98
CA GLY A 137 -35.04 -12.80 21.00
C GLY A 137 -35.15 -13.92 22.03
N ASP A 138 -34.03 -14.42 22.55
CA ASP A 138 -34.00 -15.62 23.40
C ASP A 138 -33.83 -15.28 24.89
N THR A 139 -34.96 -15.09 25.57
CA THR A 139 -35.03 -14.79 27.01
C THR A 139 -34.42 -15.89 27.91
N THR A 140 -34.20 -17.11 27.39
CA THR A 140 -33.55 -18.21 28.14
C THR A 140 -32.03 -18.08 28.19
N ARG A 141 -31.42 -17.27 27.30
CA ARG A 141 -29.97 -17.02 27.24
C ARG A 141 -29.50 -15.88 28.17
N GLY A 142 -30.42 -15.15 28.79
CA GLY A 142 -30.20 -13.88 29.50
C GLY A 142 -29.27 -13.88 30.72
N THR A 143 -28.59 -15.00 31.02
CA THR A 143 -27.52 -15.03 32.04
C THR A 143 -26.13 -14.81 31.45
N ARG A 144 -25.88 -15.10 30.17
CA ARG A 144 -24.54 -14.98 29.57
C ARG A 144 -24.44 -13.75 28.67
N ILE A 145 -23.23 -13.18 28.60
CA ILE A 145 -22.92 -12.06 27.71
C ILE A 145 -22.77 -12.60 26.28
N PRO A 146 -23.54 -12.12 25.29
CA PRO A 146 -23.29 -12.43 23.88
C PRO A 146 -21.91 -11.93 23.47
N ALA A 147 -21.08 -12.81 22.92
CA ALA A 147 -19.71 -12.52 22.53
C ALA A 147 -19.48 -12.91 21.06
N GLY A 148 -19.20 -11.93 20.20
CA GLY A 148 -18.77 -12.17 18.83
C GLY A 148 -17.24 -12.21 18.73
N PHE A 149 -16.68 -13.32 18.28
CA PHE A 149 -15.25 -13.50 18.06
C PHE A 149 -14.96 -13.31 16.57
N ILE A 150 -14.45 -12.14 16.21
CA ILE A 150 -14.16 -11.75 14.82
C ILE A 150 -12.69 -12.05 14.56
N ILE A 151 -12.41 -13.06 13.76
CA ILE A 151 -11.03 -13.43 13.38
C ILE A 151 -10.62 -12.56 12.21
N THR A 152 -9.85 -11.52 12.52
CA THR A 152 -9.41 -10.48 11.60
C THR A 152 -8.04 -10.76 11.00
N GLY A 153 -7.31 -11.73 11.55
CA GLY A 153 -5.95 -12.05 11.13
C GLY A 153 -4.93 -10.96 11.51
N PRO A 154 -3.70 -11.03 10.98
CA PRO A 154 -2.63 -10.10 11.34
C PRO A 154 -2.83 -8.68 10.79
N ASN A 155 -3.86 -8.44 9.99
CA ASN A 155 -4.14 -7.15 9.35
C ASN A 155 -4.85 -6.16 10.28
N ILE A 156 -4.15 -5.67 11.29
CA ILE A 156 -4.70 -4.71 12.27
C ILE A 156 -5.19 -3.43 11.58
N ALA A 157 -4.53 -2.99 10.50
CA ALA A 157 -4.87 -1.75 9.82
C ALA A 157 -6.22 -1.79 9.05
N SER A 158 -6.68 -2.97 8.61
CA SER A 158 -8.01 -3.11 8.00
C SER A 158 -9.13 -3.28 9.03
N GLN A 159 -8.80 -3.64 10.28
CA GLN A 159 -9.78 -3.79 11.37
C GLN A 159 -10.48 -2.47 11.65
N ASP A 160 -9.77 -1.36 11.58
CA ASP A 160 -10.34 -0.03 11.83
C ASP A 160 -11.55 0.27 10.96
N LEU A 161 -11.46 -0.09 9.67
CA LEU A 161 -12.54 0.11 8.70
C LEU A 161 -13.70 -0.88 8.95
N LEU A 162 -13.39 -2.13 9.29
CA LEU A 162 -14.40 -3.14 9.63
C LEU A 162 -15.20 -2.71 10.86
N PHE A 163 -14.54 -2.28 11.94
CA PHE A 163 -15.20 -1.84 13.18
C PHE A 163 -15.96 -0.53 13.01
N GLU A 164 -15.52 0.35 12.12
CA GLU A 164 -16.28 1.54 11.71
C GLU A 164 -17.58 1.14 10.98
N GLN A 165 -17.49 0.24 10.01
CA GLN A 165 -18.66 -0.29 9.30
C GLN A 165 -19.62 -1.06 10.23
N LEU A 166 -19.09 -1.85 11.17
CA LEU A 166 -19.90 -2.51 12.20
C LEU A 166 -20.62 -1.49 13.09
N SER A 167 -19.94 -0.42 13.49
CA SER A 167 -20.55 0.65 14.27
C SER A 167 -21.73 1.29 13.53
N GLU A 168 -21.58 1.58 12.25
CA GLU A 168 -22.65 2.17 11.42
C GLU A 168 -23.80 1.19 11.17
N ALA A 169 -23.49 -0.06 10.81
CA ALA A 169 -24.48 -1.09 10.50
C ALA A 169 -25.30 -1.47 11.75
N LEU A 170 -24.63 -1.74 12.87
CA LEU A 170 -25.29 -2.14 14.13
C LEU A 170 -26.04 -0.97 14.77
N GLY A 171 -25.49 0.25 14.68
CA GLY A 171 -26.19 1.46 15.14
C GLY A 171 -27.55 1.65 14.45
N LYS A 172 -27.62 1.38 13.13
CA LYS A 172 -28.86 1.44 12.36
C LYS A 172 -29.78 0.24 12.61
N ALA A 173 -29.24 -0.97 12.69
CA ALA A 173 -30.03 -2.20 12.74
C ALA A 173 -30.62 -2.50 14.13
N THR A 174 -29.88 -2.17 15.20
CA THR A 174 -30.23 -2.61 16.57
C THR A 174 -30.53 -1.45 17.53
N GLN A 175 -30.44 -0.18 17.10
CA GLN A 175 -30.51 1.00 17.99
C GLN A 175 -29.56 0.94 19.21
N ALA A 176 -28.59 0.01 19.23
CA ALA A 176 -27.67 -0.19 20.33
C ALA A 176 -26.54 0.85 20.27
N ARG A 177 -26.01 1.20 21.44
CA ARG A 177 -24.84 2.09 21.54
C ARG A 177 -23.58 1.30 21.27
N PHE A 178 -22.83 1.69 20.24
CA PHE A 178 -21.61 0.98 19.84
C PHE A 178 -20.37 1.70 20.40
N VAL A 179 -19.55 0.99 21.17
CA VAL A 179 -18.36 1.56 21.80
C VAL A 179 -17.11 0.80 21.37
N ARG A 180 -16.07 1.54 20.98
CA ARG A 180 -14.79 0.99 20.48
C ARG A 180 -13.70 1.15 21.52
N LEU A 181 -13.12 0.04 21.97
CA LEU A 181 -12.02 0.00 22.93
C LEU A 181 -10.72 -0.47 22.26
N ARG A 182 -9.64 0.26 22.54
CA ARG A 182 -8.27 -0.11 22.17
C ARG A 182 -7.43 -0.22 23.44
N ALA A 183 -6.55 -1.22 23.53
CA ALA A 183 -5.73 -1.47 24.71
C ALA A 183 -4.84 -0.26 25.05
N ALA A 184 -4.25 0.38 24.03
CA ALA A 184 -3.39 1.56 24.20
C ALA A 184 -4.09 2.76 24.87
N GLY A 185 -5.41 2.90 24.70
CA GLY A 185 -6.19 3.98 25.28
C GLY A 185 -6.79 3.65 26.65
N VAL A 186 -6.61 2.42 27.13
CA VAL A 186 -7.36 1.87 28.27
C VAL A 186 -6.47 0.97 29.14
N PRO A 187 -5.53 1.53 29.92
CA PRO A 187 -4.58 0.74 30.70
C PRO A 187 -5.18 0.17 31.99
N ASN A 188 -6.33 0.67 32.47
CA ASN A 188 -6.95 0.23 33.71
C ASN A 188 -8.48 0.29 33.65
N LEU A 189 -9.13 -0.37 34.63
CA LEU A 189 -10.59 -0.50 34.69
C LEU A 189 -11.31 0.86 34.72
N LYS A 190 -10.77 1.84 35.46
CA LYS A 190 -11.37 3.18 35.55
C LYS A 190 -11.36 3.88 34.19
N ALA A 191 -10.23 3.84 33.47
CA ALA A 191 -10.11 4.39 32.12
C ALA A 191 -11.06 3.68 31.15
N ALA A 192 -11.24 2.37 31.30
CA ALA A 192 -12.14 1.58 30.47
C ALA A 192 -13.58 2.02 30.64
N LEU A 193 -14.05 2.07 31.88
CA LEU A 193 -15.41 2.49 32.20
C LEU A 193 -15.66 3.94 31.79
N LYS A 194 -14.71 4.86 32.06
CA LYS A 194 -14.80 6.25 31.62
C LYS A 194 -14.95 6.37 30.10
N LYS A 195 -14.16 5.60 29.34
CA LYS A 195 -14.28 5.56 27.89
C LYS A 195 -15.61 4.97 27.44
N VAL A 196 -16.04 3.86 28.04
CA VAL A 196 -17.33 3.21 27.74
C VAL A 196 -18.49 4.18 27.94
N ILE A 197 -18.54 4.86 29.07
CA ILE A 197 -19.62 5.79 29.42
C ILE A 197 -19.57 7.02 28.52
N ARG A 198 -18.39 7.60 28.28
CA ARG A 198 -18.24 8.76 27.42
C ARG A 198 -18.68 8.46 25.99
N ASP A 199 -18.21 7.36 25.41
CA ASP A 199 -18.50 7.05 24.01
C ASP A 199 -19.97 6.62 23.82
N ALA A 200 -20.56 5.90 24.80
CA ALA A 200 -21.98 5.55 24.79
C ALA A 200 -22.91 6.77 24.96
N THR A 201 -22.48 7.81 25.69
CA THR A 201 -23.26 9.05 25.90
C THR A 201 -23.05 10.06 24.77
N ALA A 202 -21.86 10.11 24.16
CA ALA A 202 -21.52 11.05 23.09
C ALA A 202 -22.29 10.82 21.79
N GLN A 203 -22.69 9.57 21.48
CA GLN A 203 -23.45 9.20 20.29
C GLN A 203 -24.85 9.84 20.17
N VAL A 204 -25.29 10.65 21.14
CA VAL A 204 -26.54 11.45 21.07
C VAL A 204 -26.29 12.88 20.56
N SER A 205 -25.05 13.37 20.65
CA SER A 205 -24.74 14.80 20.45
C SER A 205 -24.59 15.22 18.99
N SER A 206 -24.61 14.30 18.02
CA SER A 206 -24.36 14.63 16.61
C SER A 206 -25.59 15.06 15.81
N ASP A 207 -26.78 15.10 16.42
CA ASP A 207 -28.03 15.51 15.74
C ASP A 207 -28.57 16.88 16.21
N GLY A 208 -27.75 17.65 16.95
CA GLY A 208 -28.08 19.01 17.38
C GLY A 208 -26.90 19.96 17.13
N GLY A 209 -26.98 20.74 16.05
CA GLY A 209 -25.93 21.65 15.61
C GLY A 209 -25.49 22.69 16.64
N GLY A 210 -24.20 23.03 16.58
CA GLY A 210 -23.62 24.16 17.30
C GLY A 210 -22.18 23.89 17.71
N GLY A 211 -21.23 24.26 16.83
CA GLY A 211 -19.80 24.27 17.14
C GLY A 211 -19.48 25.18 18.33
N GLY A 212 -18.56 24.72 19.16
CA GLY A 212 -18.05 25.43 20.32
C GLY A 212 -16.91 24.64 20.93
N ASP A 213 -15.70 24.92 20.43
CA ASP A 213 -14.44 24.53 21.04
C ASP A 213 -14.35 25.22 22.41
N GLY A 214 -14.22 24.46 23.50
CA GLY A 214 -14.18 25.03 24.85
C GLY A 214 -14.29 24.04 26.00
N ASP A 215 -13.14 23.80 26.64
CA ASP A 215 -12.89 23.34 28.01
C ASP A 215 -13.22 21.90 28.47
N GLU A 216 -12.19 21.34 29.11
CA GLU A 216 -12.05 20.00 29.68
C GLU A 216 -12.87 19.79 30.97
N ASP A 217 -14.20 19.75 30.88
CA ASP A 217 -15.01 19.15 31.95
C ASP A 217 -16.18 18.38 31.35
N ALA A 218 -16.00 17.06 31.24
CA ALA A 218 -17.02 16.11 30.85
C ALA A 218 -18.32 16.40 31.62
N LYS A 219 -19.36 16.82 30.89
CA LYS A 219 -20.70 17.05 31.44
C LYS A 219 -21.11 15.86 32.30
N VAL A 220 -21.06 16.06 33.61
CA VAL A 220 -21.61 15.21 34.66
C VAL A 220 -23.01 14.81 34.21
N THR A 221 -23.25 13.52 34.00
CA THR A 221 -24.57 13.00 33.64
C THR A 221 -25.52 13.28 34.81
N PHE A 222 -26.25 14.38 34.74
CA PHE A 222 -27.34 14.64 35.67
C PHE A 222 -28.43 13.61 35.42
N GLY A 223 -28.62 12.68 36.36
CA GLY A 223 -29.85 11.91 36.39
C GLY A 223 -31.04 12.85 36.56
N ARG A 224 -32.21 12.49 36.02
CA ARG A 224 -33.46 13.26 36.20
C ARG A 224 -33.81 13.53 37.67
N ASP A 225 -33.22 12.76 38.59
CA ASP A 225 -33.28 12.86 40.07
C ASP A 225 -32.31 13.88 40.72
N GLY A 226 -31.50 14.61 39.95
CA GLY A 226 -30.53 15.58 40.49
C GLY A 226 -29.28 14.96 41.13
N ARG A 227 -29.09 13.64 41.00
CA ARG A 227 -27.89 12.92 41.46
C ARG A 227 -26.73 13.12 40.48
N LYS A 228 -25.54 13.42 41.01
CA LYS A 228 -24.28 13.48 40.25
C LYS A 228 -23.63 12.10 40.27
N TYR A 229 -23.51 11.47 39.11
CA TYR A 229 -22.77 10.23 38.95
C TYR A 229 -21.31 10.52 38.63
N LEU A 230 -20.42 9.61 39.03
CA LEU A 230 -19.03 9.63 38.62
C LEU A 230 -18.92 9.22 37.15
N ASP A 231 -17.93 9.77 36.44
CA ASP A 231 -17.70 9.55 35.01
C ASP A 231 -17.25 8.12 34.66
N TYR A 232 -17.01 7.28 35.67
CA TYR A 232 -16.66 5.85 35.55
C TYR A 232 -17.70 4.91 36.21
N ASP A 233 -18.87 5.43 36.60
CA ASP A 233 -19.92 4.65 37.24
C ASP A 233 -21.01 4.20 36.25
N LEU A 234 -21.23 2.89 36.15
CA LEU A 234 -22.27 2.32 35.28
C LEU A 234 -23.69 2.69 35.71
N GLU A 235 -23.91 3.07 36.97
CA GLU A 235 -25.22 3.58 37.39
C GLU A 235 -25.59 4.86 36.63
N GLY A 236 -24.59 5.72 36.35
CA GLY A 236 -24.75 6.91 35.52
C GLY A 236 -25.13 6.57 34.08
N LEU A 237 -24.54 5.52 33.50
CA LEU A 237 -24.91 5.02 32.18
C LEU A 237 -26.33 4.46 32.16
N HIS A 238 -26.71 3.67 33.16
CA HIS A 238 -28.07 3.13 33.29
C HIS A 238 -29.11 4.25 33.41
N ALA A 239 -28.84 5.28 34.23
CA ALA A 239 -29.72 6.43 34.39
C ALA A 239 -29.89 7.21 33.08
N PHE A 240 -28.79 7.39 32.33
CA PHE A 240 -28.83 8.01 31.00
C PHE A 240 -29.65 7.18 30.01
N LEU A 241 -29.41 5.89 29.88
CA LEU A 241 -30.16 5.00 28.96
C LEU A 241 -31.65 4.95 29.32
N SER A 242 -31.97 4.94 30.62
CA SER A 242 -33.36 4.97 31.10
C SER A 242 -34.08 6.30 30.79
N SER A 243 -33.34 7.41 30.74
CA SER A 243 -33.90 8.73 30.41
C SER A 243 -34.31 8.86 28.94
N GLN A 244 -33.68 8.09 28.06
CA GLN A 244 -33.88 8.12 26.61
C GLN A 244 -35.02 7.20 26.13
N GLN A 245 -35.75 6.54 27.04
CA GLN A 245 -36.82 5.58 26.73
C GLN A 245 -36.39 4.45 25.76
N ASP A 246 -35.10 4.07 25.77
CA ASP A 246 -34.63 2.89 25.04
C ASP A 246 -35.24 1.62 25.69
N PRO A 247 -36.08 0.84 24.97
CA PRO A 247 -36.77 -0.31 25.53
C PRO A 247 -35.83 -1.42 26.03
N LEU A 248 -34.61 -1.50 25.48
CA LEU A 248 -33.68 -2.61 25.70
C LEU A 248 -32.35 -2.19 26.35
N LYS A 249 -32.05 -0.88 26.45
CA LYS A 249 -30.85 -0.30 27.09
C LYS A 249 -29.57 -1.05 26.70
N ARG A 250 -29.28 -1.07 25.40
CA ARG A 250 -28.25 -1.94 24.80
C ARG A 250 -26.92 -1.21 24.60
N VAL A 251 -25.84 -1.87 24.98
CA VAL A 251 -24.47 -1.38 24.77
C VAL A 251 -23.61 -2.49 24.18
N ILE A 252 -23.10 -2.25 22.98
CA ILE A 252 -22.16 -3.14 22.28
C ILE A 252 -20.75 -2.60 22.51
N VAL A 253 -19.88 -3.40 23.11
CA VAL A 253 -18.49 -3.06 23.39
C VAL A 253 -17.59 -3.87 22.47
N ALA A 254 -16.93 -3.20 21.52
CA ALA A 254 -15.98 -3.81 20.60
C ALA A 254 -14.54 -3.58 21.09
N PHE A 255 -13.84 -4.67 21.39
CA PHE A 255 -12.41 -4.70 21.69
C PHE A 255 -11.65 -4.96 20.38
N GLU A 256 -11.04 -3.93 19.79
CA GLU A 256 -10.39 -4.04 18.47
C GLU A 256 -9.14 -4.91 18.52
N ASP A 257 -8.28 -4.67 19.50
CA ASP A 257 -7.01 -5.35 19.73
C ASP A 257 -7.07 -6.22 21.00
N SER A 258 -8.03 -7.16 21.04
CA SER A 258 -8.31 -7.98 22.25
C SER A 258 -7.08 -8.66 22.84
N GLU A 259 -6.10 -9.03 22.01
CA GLU A 259 -4.84 -9.64 22.43
C GLU A 259 -3.85 -8.66 23.07
N ALA A 260 -3.98 -7.36 22.86
CA ALA A 260 -3.12 -6.36 23.50
C ALA A 260 -3.56 -6.02 24.93
N PHE A 261 -4.79 -6.40 25.33
CA PHE A 261 -5.29 -6.16 26.69
C PHE A 261 -4.67 -7.11 27.72
N GLU A 262 -4.49 -6.59 28.93
CA GLU A 262 -4.12 -7.40 30.08
C GLU A 262 -5.27 -8.37 30.44
N SER A 263 -4.95 -9.65 30.70
CA SER A 263 -5.96 -10.67 31.02
C SER A 263 -6.77 -10.38 32.29
N SER A 264 -6.15 -9.71 33.27
CA SER A 264 -6.79 -9.27 34.52
C SER A 264 -7.87 -8.23 34.24
N LEU A 265 -7.55 -7.20 33.44
CA LEU A 265 -8.46 -6.14 33.05
C LEU A 265 -9.68 -6.67 32.27
N LEU A 266 -9.47 -7.56 31.29
CA LEU A 266 -10.56 -8.19 30.56
C LEU A 266 -11.46 -9.01 31.49
N THR A 267 -10.86 -9.76 32.42
CA THR A 267 -11.61 -10.55 33.40
C THR A 267 -12.51 -9.66 34.26
N ASP A 268 -11.95 -8.58 34.81
CA ASP A 268 -12.68 -7.66 35.68
C ASP A 268 -13.81 -6.94 34.92
N LEU A 269 -13.55 -6.47 33.70
CA LEU A 269 -14.56 -5.83 32.85
C LEU A 269 -15.70 -6.77 32.49
N LEU A 270 -15.41 -8.00 32.09
CA LEU A 270 -16.43 -8.97 31.70
C LEU A 270 -17.25 -9.43 32.90
N ALA A 271 -16.62 -9.66 34.05
CA ALA A 271 -17.33 -9.97 35.29
C ALA A 271 -18.27 -8.81 35.69
N LEU A 272 -17.81 -7.57 35.53
CA LEU A 272 -18.61 -6.39 35.79
C LEU A 272 -19.77 -6.27 34.80
N PHE A 273 -19.55 -6.41 33.48
CA PHE A 273 -20.63 -6.41 32.48
C PHE A 273 -21.65 -7.53 32.75
N HIS A 274 -21.21 -8.72 33.13
CA HIS A 274 -22.08 -9.84 33.49
C HIS A 274 -22.99 -9.50 34.69
N SER A 275 -22.43 -8.88 35.73
CA SER A 275 -23.21 -8.47 36.91
C SER A 275 -24.29 -7.43 36.61
N TRP A 276 -24.12 -6.65 35.52
CA TRP A 276 -25.05 -5.61 35.10
C TRP A 276 -26.02 -6.04 33.98
N GLN A 277 -25.95 -7.28 33.49
CA GLN A 277 -26.81 -7.80 32.39
C GLN A 277 -28.31 -7.60 32.65
N GLY A 278 -28.75 -7.71 33.91
CA GLY A 278 -30.16 -7.50 34.27
C GLY A 278 -30.64 -6.04 34.20
N ARG A 279 -29.72 -5.07 34.07
CA ARG A 279 -30.02 -3.62 34.02
C ARG A 279 -29.63 -2.99 32.68
N ILE A 280 -28.50 -3.41 32.12
CA ILE A 280 -27.95 -2.97 30.84
C ILE A 280 -27.57 -4.24 30.07
N GLN A 281 -28.10 -4.41 28.87
CA GLN A 281 -27.75 -5.53 28.02
C GLN A 281 -26.41 -5.24 27.34
N PHE A 282 -25.35 -5.88 27.82
CA PHE A 282 -24.02 -5.78 27.20
C PHE A 282 -23.82 -6.89 26.17
N SER A 283 -23.40 -6.52 24.97
CA SER A 283 -22.86 -7.45 23.98
C SER A 283 -21.42 -7.08 23.71
N VAL A 284 -20.55 -8.08 23.51
CA VAL A 284 -19.12 -7.85 23.35
C VAL A 284 -18.65 -8.39 22.01
N LEU A 285 -17.83 -7.61 21.30
CA LEU A 285 -17.14 -8.04 20.09
C LEU A 285 -15.64 -8.05 20.35
N PHE A 286 -14.96 -9.12 19.97
CA PHE A 286 -13.51 -9.25 20.09
C PHE A 286 -12.90 -9.35 18.70
N GLY A 287 -12.04 -8.40 18.33
CA GLY A 287 -11.12 -8.52 17.22
C GLY A 287 -9.93 -9.39 17.62
N ILE A 288 -9.80 -10.56 17.00
CA ILE A 288 -8.76 -11.55 17.29
C ILE A 288 -7.84 -11.67 16.07
N ALA A 289 -6.56 -11.38 16.27
CA ALA A 289 -5.56 -11.46 15.21
C ALA A 289 -5.07 -12.90 14.97
N THR A 290 -5.04 -13.73 16.03
CA THR A 290 -4.58 -15.12 15.97
C THR A 290 -5.72 -16.12 15.82
N SER A 291 -6.02 -16.89 16.87
CA SER A 291 -7.04 -17.92 16.93
C SER A 291 -7.87 -17.77 18.20
N VAL A 292 -9.12 -18.22 18.14
CA VAL A 292 -10.04 -18.14 19.29
C VAL A 292 -9.53 -18.99 20.44
N GLU A 293 -8.84 -20.09 20.16
CA GLU A 293 -8.27 -20.99 21.15
C GLU A 293 -7.16 -20.32 21.97
N LEU A 294 -6.26 -19.57 21.31
CA LEU A 294 -5.20 -18.82 21.98
C LEU A 294 -5.77 -17.69 22.83
N PHE A 295 -6.79 -17.00 22.33
CA PHE A 295 -7.48 -15.97 23.11
C PHE A 295 -8.21 -16.58 24.32
N GLN A 296 -8.93 -17.69 24.14
CA GLN A 296 -9.61 -18.39 25.21
C GLN A 296 -8.64 -18.87 26.29
N ALA A 297 -7.44 -19.35 25.90
CA ALA A 297 -6.41 -19.78 26.85
C ALA A 297 -5.91 -18.64 27.77
N ARG A 298 -6.07 -17.38 27.36
CA ARG A 298 -5.71 -16.19 28.15
C ARG A 298 -6.79 -15.75 29.13
N LEU A 299 -8.02 -16.22 28.96
CA LEU A 299 -9.14 -15.91 29.84
C LEU A 299 -9.24 -16.94 30.96
N LEU A 300 -9.63 -16.48 32.16
CA LEU A 300 -9.98 -17.40 33.23
C LEU A 300 -11.19 -18.25 32.82
N LYS A 301 -11.20 -19.54 33.19
CA LYS A 301 -12.31 -20.46 32.91
C LYS A 301 -13.64 -19.97 33.49
N SER A 302 -13.62 -19.26 34.61
CA SER A 302 -14.80 -18.62 35.22
C SER A 302 -15.40 -17.56 34.30
N THR A 303 -14.55 -16.70 33.72
CA THR A 303 -14.95 -15.63 32.79
C THR A 303 -15.45 -16.21 31.47
N ALA A 304 -14.75 -17.20 30.91
CA ALA A 304 -15.17 -17.84 29.66
C ALA A 304 -16.58 -18.46 29.76
N ARG A 305 -16.96 -19.00 30.93
CA ARG A 305 -18.32 -19.55 31.16
C ARG A 305 -19.43 -18.50 31.19
N GLN A 306 -19.09 -17.22 31.37
CA GLN A 306 -20.04 -16.10 31.35
C GLN A 306 -20.32 -15.63 29.92
N LEU A 307 -19.54 -16.06 28.93
CA LEU A 307 -19.69 -15.67 27.54
C LEU A 307 -20.51 -16.69 26.75
N PHE A 308 -21.33 -16.19 25.83
CA PHE A 308 -21.99 -16.98 24.79
C PHE A 308 -21.39 -16.59 23.44
N GLY A 309 -20.42 -17.40 23.01
CA GLY A 309 -19.57 -17.11 21.86
C GLY A 309 -20.13 -17.57 20.52
N ALA A 310 -20.03 -16.72 19.50
CA ALA A 310 -20.05 -17.13 18.10
C ALA A 310 -18.77 -16.68 17.40
N LYS A 311 -18.25 -17.51 16.51
CA LYS A 311 -17.04 -17.24 15.72
C LYS A 311 -17.44 -16.70 14.34
N PHE A 312 -16.78 -15.63 13.92
CA PHE A 312 -16.94 -15.02 12.59
C PHE A 312 -15.56 -14.92 11.94
N ASP A 313 -15.39 -15.59 10.80
CA ASP A 313 -14.18 -15.49 9.99
C ASP A 313 -14.30 -14.30 9.03
N VAL A 314 -13.33 -13.39 9.07
CA VAL A 314 -13.22 -12.30 8.07
C VAL A 314 -12.58 -12.85 6.81
N VAL A 315 -12.92 -12.27 5.66
CA VAL A 315 -12.30 -12.60 4.37
C VAL A 315 -10.76 -12.48 4.46
N GLN A 316 -10.07 -13.48 3.93
CA GLN A 316 -8.61 -13.53 3.94
C GLN A 316 -7.99 -12.34 3.18
N ALA A 317 -6.89 -11.81 3.70
CA ALA A 317 -6.21 -10.64 3.14
C ALA A 317 -5.75 -10.85 1.68
N ASP A 318 -5.39 -12.08 1.31
CA ASP A 318 -4.96 -12.42 -0.05
C ASP A 318 -6.10 -12.28 -1.07
N LEU A 319 -7.32 -12.71 -0.72
CA LEU A 319 -8.49 -12.55 -1.58
C LEU A 319 -8.87 -11.08 -1.73
N VAL A 320 -8.78 -10.30 -0.65
CA VAL A 320 -8.99 -8.86 -0.70
C VAL A 320 -7.94 -8.18 -1.57
N LEU A 321 -6.67 -8.60 -1.47
CA LEU A 321 -5.58 -8.10 -2.30
C LEU A 321 -5.83 -8.39 -3.78
N ASP A 322 -6.21 -9.62 -4.13
CA ASP A 322 -6.51 -10.01 -5.51
C ASP A 322 -7.69 -9.21 -6.08
N ASN A 323 -8.75 -8.99 -5.29
CA ASN A 323 -9.91 -8.19 -5.71
C ASN A 323 -9.56 -6.70 -5.85
N VAL A 324 -8.77 -6.15 -4.93
CA VAL A 324 -8.24 -4.79 -5.05
C VAL A 324 -7.34 -4.68 -6.27
N PHE A 325 -6.52 -5.69 -6.57
CA PHE A 325 -5.66 -5.70 -7.74
C PHE A 325 -6.48 -5.72 -9.04
N LYS A 326 -7.47 -6.61 -9.15
CA LYS A 326 -8.38 -6.69 -10.31
C LYS A 326 -9.10 -5.36 -10.55
N SER A 327 -9.72 -4.82 -9.50
CA SER A 327 -10.49 -3.59 -9.62
C SER A 327 -9.62 -2.35 -9.81
N ALA A 328 -8.60 -2.16 -8.99
CA ALA A 328 -7.83 -0.92 -8.99
C ALA A 328 -6.74 -0.89 -10.08
N ILE A 329 -5.96 -1.97 -10.23
CA ILE A 329 -4.76 -1.96 -11.07
C ILE A 329 -5.06 -2.49 -12.47
N ALA A 330 -5.70 -3.65 -12.56
CA ALA A 330 -5.97 -4.31 -13.82
C ALA A 330 -7.17 -3.70 -14.56
N GLY A 331 -8.16 -3.16 -13.85
CA GLY A 331 -9.42 -2.67 -14.43
C GLY A 331 -9.25 -1.69 -15.58
N THR A 332 -10.14 -1.72 -16.58
CA THR A 332 -10.04 -0.93 -17.83
C THR A 332 -9.95 0.59 -17.59
N GLN A 333 -10.62 1.07 -16.52
CA GLN A 333 -10.72 2.49 -16.16
C GLN A 333 -9.45 3.07 -15.50
N ALA A 334 -8.43 2.26 -15.21
CA ALA A 334 -7.18 2.78 -14.64
C ALA A 334 -6.44 3.64 -15.67
N THR A 335 -6.32 4.94 -15.37
CA THR A 335 -5.68 5.93 -16.25
C THR A 335 -4.18 5.69 -16.39
N LEU A 336 -3.49 5.45 -15.28
CA LEU A 336 -2.09 5.08 -15.20
C LEU A 336 -1.96 3.56 -15.01
N ARG A 337 -1.05 2.93 -15.76
CA ARG A 337 -0.68 1.53 -15.56
C ARG A 337 0.61 1.44 -14.78
N LEU A 338 0.65 0.55 -13.79
CA LEU A 338 1.88 0.23 -13.08
C LEU A 338 2.62 -0.84 -13.87
N GLY A 339 3.92 -0.67 -14.05
CA GLY A 339 4.75 -1.60 -14.78
C GLY A 339 5.03 -2.89 -14.01
N PRO A 340 5.53 -3.93 -14.71
CA PRO A 340 5.68 -5.26 -14.15
C PRO A 340 6.71 -5.33 -13.01
N ALA A 341 7.82 -4.59 -13.09
CA ALA A 341 8.86 -4.66 -12.06
C ALA A 341 8.38 -4.05 -10.73
N LEU A 342 7.74 -2.88 -10.79
CA LEU A 342 7.14 -2.23 -9.64
C LEU A 342 6.00 -3.07 -9.05
N LEU A 343 5.11 -3.61 -9.89
CA LEU A 343 4.00 -4.46 -9.43
C LEU A 343 4.49 -5.71 -8.72
N ARG A 344 5.52 -6.37 -9.26
CA ARG A 344 6.12 -7.55 -8.63
C ARG A 344 6.67 -7.22 -7.24
N ASN A 345 7.45 -6.14 -7.13
CA ASN A 345 7.98 -5.69 -5.85
C ASN A 345 6.88 -5.29 -4.84
N LEU A 346 5.77 -4.72 -5.31
CA LEU A 346 4.62 -4.38 -4.47
C LEU A 346 3.91 -5.64 -3.94
N LEU A 347 3.67 -6.61 -4.82
CA LEU A 347 3.00 -7.87 -4.49
C LEU A 347 3.85 -8.75 -3.57
N ASP A 348 5.14 -8.93 -3.91
CA ASP A 348 6.07 -9.73 -3.10
C ASP A 348 6.19 -9.15 -1.69
N ARG A 349 6.34 -7.83 -1.56
CA ARG A 349 6.37 -7.17 -0.24
C ARG A 349 5.05 -7.33 0.52
N GLN A 350 3.91 -7.21 -0.16
CA GLN A 350 2.61 -7.33 0.47
C GLN A 350 2.34 -8.75 0.97
N ARG A 351 2.85 -9.76 0.28
CA ARG A 351 2.71 -11.18 0.66
C ARG A 351 3.70 -11.58 1.75
N ASP A 352 4.95 -11.17 1.62
CA ASP A 352 6.03 -11.69 2.47
C ASP A 352 6.30 -10.84 3.72
N GLN A 353 6.07 -9.52 3.66
CA GLN A 353 6.60 -8.58 4.65
C GLN A 353 5.54 -7.75 5.38
N VAL A 354 4.38 -7.51 4.76
CA VAL A 354 3.40 -6.54 5.30
C VAL A 354 2.01 -7.15 5.41
N ALA A 355 1.54 -7.30 6.64
CA ALA A 355 0.24 -7.91 6.92
C ALA A 355 -0.99 -7.01 6.62
N GLY A 356 -0.91 -5.93 5.82
CA GLY A 356 -2.07 -5.06 5.63
C GLY A 356 -2.18 -4.26 4.32
N ILE A 357 -3.41 -4.18 3.80
CA ILE A 357 -3.76 -3.58 2.49
C ILE A 357 -3.55 -2.06 2.43
N ARG A 358 -3.60 -1.35 3.56
CA ARG A 358 -3.47 0.12 3.58
C ARG A 358 -2.12 0.61 3.05
N VAL A 359 -1.06 -0.13 3.36
CA VAL A 359 0.29 0.20 2.90
C VAL A 359 0.36 -0.01 1.39
N PHE A 360 -0.20 -1.11 0.88
CA PHE A 360 -0.32 -1.36 -0.57
C PHE A 360 -1.07 -0.22 -1.29
N ILE A 361 -2.23 0.20 -0.77
CA ILE A 361 -3.01 1.34 -1.31
C ILE A 361 -2.16 2.63 -1.29
N SER A 362 -1.44 2.88 -0.20
CA SER A 362 -0.56 4.04 -0.08
C SER A 362 0.60 3.99 -1.07
N SER A 363 1.13 2.80 -1.36
CA SER A 363 2.18 2.59 -2.36
C SER A 363 1.68 2.84 -3.79
N ILE A 364 0.46 2.42 -4.12
CA ILE A 364 -0.18 2.76 -5.40
C ILE A 364 -0.37 4.28 -5.51
N LYS A 365 -0.88 4.92 -4.44
CA LYS A 365 -1.03 6.38 -4.40
C LYS A 365 0.28 7.09 -4.67
N TYR A 366 1.34 6.64 -4.01
CA TYR A 366 2.66 7.22 -4.16
C TYR A 366 3.21 7.01 -5.58
N ALA A 367 2.98 5.86 -6.21
CA ALA A 367 3.35 5.64 -7.61
C ALA A 367 2.63 6.62 -8.55
N TYR A 368 1.32 6.85 -8.35
CA TYR A 368 0.56 7.88 -9.07
C TYR A 368 1.16 9.27 -8.84
N MET A 369 1.42 9.64 -7.58
CA MET A 369 2.04 10.92 -7.25
C MET A 369 3.38 11.10 -7.96
N CYS A 370 4.26 10.11 -7.91
CA CYS A 370 5.57 10.16 -8.58
C CYS A 370 5.44 10.32 -10.09
N HIS A 371 4.54 9.58 -10.73
CA HIS A 371 4.32 9.68 -12.17
C HIS A 371 3.85 11.09 -12.56
N PHE A 372 2.76 11.60 -11.98
CA PHE A 372 2.22 12.91 -12.36
C PHE A 372 3.10 14.07 -11.91
N TYR A 373 3.87 13.91 -10.82
CA TYR A 373 4.76 14.95 -10.31
C TYR A 373 6.03 15.10 -11.16
N ALA A 374 6.67 13.98 -11.55
CA ALA A 374 8.00 14.00 -12.17
C ALA A 374 7.98 13.76 -13.69
N ASN A 375 6.89 13.23 -14.27
CA ASN A 375 6.80 12.97 -15.71
C ASN A 375 6.05 14.11 -16.44
N PRO A 376 6.73 14.89 -17.31
CA PRO A 376 6.07 15.92 -18.10
C PRO A 376 5.10 15.35 -19.15
N LEU A 377 5.31 14.10 -19.59
CA LEU A 377 4.46 13.44 -20.58
C LEU A 377 3.16 12.89 -20.00
N SER A 378 2.97 12.97 -18.68
CA SER A 378 1.71 12.61 -18.02
C SER A 378 0.53 13.47 -18.48
N VAL A 379 0.79 14.63 -19.11
CA VAL A 379 -0.22 15.45 -19.79
C VAL A 379 -0.98 14.66 -20.86
N LEU A 380 -0.34 13.67 -21.50
CA LEU A 380 -0.96 12.83 -22.54
C LEU A 380 -2.07 11.92 -22.00
N LEU A 381 -2.16 11.77 -20.68
CA LEU A 381 -3.25 11.05 -20.02
C LEU A 381 -4.52 11.90 -19.85
N ALA A 382 -4.46 13.21 -20.11
CA ALA A 382 -5.62 14.09 -20.07
C ALA A 382 -6.64 13.79 -21.18
N ASP A 383 -7.91 14.13 -20.98
CA ASP A 383 -8.96 13.95 -21.99
C ASP A 383 -8.71 14.72 -23.28
N GLU A 384 -9.17 14.19 -24.42
CA GLU A 384 -8.97 14.80 -25.76
C GLU A 384 -9.44 16.25 -25.84
N LYS A 385 -10.51 16.58 -25.11
CA LYS A 385 -11.04 17.95 -25.02
C LYS A 385 -10.09 18.92 -24.33
N SER A 386 -9.25 18.41 -23.45
CA SER A 386 -8.27 19.18 -22.68
C SER A 386 -6.92 19.23 -23.39
N LEU A 387 -6.62 18.25 -24.25
CA LEU A 387 -5.37 18.16 -24.99
C LEU A 387 -5.38 19.08 -26.23
N THR A 388 -5.23 20.38 -26.03
CA THR A 388 -5.13 21.33 -27.15
C THR A 388 -3.71 21.33 -27.71
N ARG A 389 -3.53 21.46 -29.03
CA ARG A 389 -2.20 21.64 -29.67
C ARG A 389 -1.37 22.78 -29.04
N GLN A 390 -2.01 23.74 -28.40
CA GLN A 390 -1.39 24.88 -27.72
C GLN A 390 -0.76 24.51 -26.37
N LEU A 391 -1.23 23.45 -25.70
CA LEU A 391 -0.67 22.96 -24.43
C LEU A 391 0.58 22.10 -24.65
N LEU A 392 0.69 21.42 -25.80
CA LEU A 392 1.87 20.65 -26.18
C LEU A 392 2.98 21.60 -26.68
N GLN A 393 3.86 21.98 -25.75
CA GLN A 393 5.04 22.77 -26.08
C GLN A 393 6.10 21.96 -26.86
N PRO A 394 7.01 22.60 -27.61
CA PRO A 394 8.09 21.93 -28.33
C PRO A 394 8.95 21.02 -27.44
N GLU A 395 9.14 21.38 -26.18
CA GLU A 395 9.86 20.58 -25.19
C GLU A 395 9.21 19.20 -24.96
N HIS A 396 7.88 19.11 -25.01
CA HIS A 396 7.18 17.84 -24.90
C HIS A 396 7.43 16.95 -26.11
N LEU A 397 7.42 17.53 -27.31
CA LEU A 397 7.71 16.79 -28.55
C LEU A 397 9.15 16.29 -28.56
N GLN A 398 10.09 17.11 -28.10
CA GLN A 398 11.48 16.69 -27.95
C GLN A 398 11.62 15.58 -26.91
N ALA A 399 10.92 15.67 -25.79
CA ALA A 399 10.92 14.62 -24.77
C ALA A 399 10.38 13.30 -25.33
N VAL A 400 9.29 13.34 -26.11
CA VAL A 400 8.74 12.18 -26.83
C VAL A 400 9.79 11.56 -27.76
N ARG A 401 10.50 12.38 -28.55
CA ARG A 401 11.57 11.92 -29.46
C ARG A 401 12.75 11.28 -28.72
N THR A 402 12.98 11.63 -27.45
CA THR A 402 14.05 11.03 -26.65
C THR A 402 13.70 9.70 -25.99
N LEU A 403 12.41 9.32 -25.98
CA LEU A 403 11.96 8.05 -25.39
C LEU A 403 12.48 6.84 -26.17
N ASP A 404 12.79 5.78 -25.45
CA ASP A 404 13.32 4.56 -26.07
C ASP A 404 12.27 3.83 -26.90
N SER A 405 10.99 3.83 -26.48
CA SER A 405 9.89 3.30 -27.30
C SER A 405 9.75 4.04 -28.64
N PHE A 406 10.03 5.35 -28.64
CA PHE A 406 9.94 6.15 -29.86
C PHE A 406 11.06 5.76 -30.82
N LYS A 407 12.30 5.66 -30.32
CA LYS A 407 13.46 5.22 -31.11
C LYS A 407 13.24 3.83 -31.68
N ALA A 408 12.81 2.87 -30.86
CA ALA A 408 12.53 1.50 -31.29
C ALA A 408 11.47 1.44 -32.39
N HIS A 409 10.42 2.27 -32.30
CA HIS A 409 9.38 2.32 -33.34
C HIS A 409 9.87 2.93 -34.65
N VAL A 410 10.70 4.00 -34.58
CA VAL A 410 11.32 4.59 -35.77
C VAL A 410 12.28 3.60 -36.43
N GLU A 411 13.10 2.90 -35.65
CA GLU A 411 13.99 1.83 -36.13
C GLU A 411 13.19 0.72 -36.81
N ALA A 412 12.12 0.23 -36.18
CA ALA A 412 11.24 -0.78 -36.76
C ALA A 412 10.58 -0.32 -38.07
N ALA A 413 10.18 0.96 -38.16
CA ALA A 413 9.65 1.53 -39.40
C ALA A 413 10.70 1.61 -40.52
N VAL A 414 11.96 1.93 -40.18
CA VAL A 414 13.07 1.93 -41.12
C VAL A 414 13.37 0.52 -41.62
N ASP A 415 13.39 -0.47 -40.72
CA ASP A 415 13.58 -1.88 -41.08
C ASP A 415 12.45 -2.41 -41.97
N ALA A 416 11.21 -2.00 -41.70
CA ALA A 416 10.04 -2.28 -42.53
C ALA A 416 10.01 -1.50 -43.86
N ARG A 417 11.06 -0.70 -44.18
CA ARG A 417 11.20 0.15 -45.36
C ARG A 417 10.13 1.25 -45.49
N GLN A 418 9.51 1.65 -44.39
CA GLN A 418 8.53 2.73 -44.32
C GLN A 418 9.22 4.08 -44.09
N LEU A 419 10.17 4.44 -44.96
CA LEU A 419 11.05 5.60 -44.76
C LEU A 419 10.30 6.93 -44.66
N ASN A 420 9.21 7.11 -45.41
CA ASN A 420 8.38 8.32 -45.35
C ASN A 420 7.70 8.49 -43.98
N HIS A 421 7.28 7.38 -43.36
CA HIS A 421 6.67 7.38 -42.03
C HIS A 421 7.71 7.74 -40.97
N ALA A 422 8.87 7.10 -41.01
CA ALA A 422 9.99 7.38 -40.11
C ALA A 422 10.46 8.84 -40.21
N GLN A 423 10.61 9.38 -41.43
CA GLN A 423 10.99 10.77 -41.64
C GLN A 423 9.93 11.74 -41.08
N SER A 424 8.64 11.47 -41.32
CA SER A 424 7.55 12.30 -40.83
C SER A 424 7.47 12.31 -39.29
N LEU A 425 7.76 11.20 -38.62
CA LEU A 425 7.81 11.13 -37.14
C LEU A 425 8.92 12.02 -36.55
N VAL A 426 10.06 12.13 -37.24
CA VAL A 426 11.23 12.87 -36.76
C VAL A 426 11.10 14.36 -37.10
N GLU A 427 10.68 14.70 -38.32
CA GLU A 427 10.73 16.07 -38.84
C GLU A 427 9.40 16.85 -38.68
N ASP A 428 8.25 16.18 -38.77
CA ASP A 428 6.93 16.84 -38.72
C ASP A 428 6.28 16.74 -37.33
N ASP A 429 6.32 17.86 -36.60
CA ASP A 429 5.66 18.01 -35.29
C ASP A 429 4.15 17.75 -35.36
N GLY A 430 3.48 18.16 -36.44
CA GLY A 430 2.04 18.01 -36.60
C GLY A 430 1.63 16.55 -36.78
N TYR A 431 2.43 15.79 -37.54
CA TYR A 431 2.25 14.35 -37.70
C TYR A 431 2.51 13.59 -36.38
N LEU A 432 3.56 13.95 -35.65
CA LEU A 432 3.88 13.36 -34.36
C LEU A 432 2.74 13.54 -33.35
N VAL A 433 2.17 14.75 -33.24
CA VAL A 433 1.03 15.01 -32.36
C VAL A 433 -0.17 14.14 -32.74
N LYS A 434 -0.44 13.95 -34.03
CA LYS A 434 -1.52 13.05 -34.47
C LYS A 434 -1.27 11.61 -34.02
N GLN A 435 -0.04 11.12 -34.18
CA GLN A 435 0.35 9.78 -33.71
C GLN A 435 0.23 9.65 -32.19
N MET A 436 0.59 10.68 -31.42
CA MET A 436 0.44 10.70 -29.97
C MET A 436 -1.03 10.59 -29.52
N VAL A 437 -1.96 11.24 -30.23
CA VAL A 437 -3.39 11.11 -29.95
C VAL A 437 -3.89 9.71 -30.31
N GLU A 438 -3.50 9.17 -31.46
CA GLU A 438 -3.85 7.80 -31.89
C GLU A 438 -3.35 6.71 -30.90
N GLN A 439 -2.27 6.97 -30.17
CA GLN A 439 -1.78 6.03 -29.14
C GLN A 439 -2.77 5.77 -28.02
N ARG A 440 -3.68 6.71 -27.72
CA ARG A 440 -4.68 6.48 -26.68
C ARG A 440 -5.62 5.35 -27.05
N GLN A 441 -6.05 5.31 -28.32
CA GLN A 441 -6.89 4.22 -28.81
C GLN A 441 -6.12 2.91 -28.81
N LYS A 442 -4.88 2.90 -29.35
CA LYS A 442 -4.02 1.70 -29.34
C LYS A 442 -3.77 1.15 -27.93
N LYS A 443 -3.58 2.04 -26.94
CA LYS A 443 -3.50 1.66 -25.52
C LYS A 443 -4.79 0.99 -25.04
N GLN A 444 -5.95 1.55 -25.34
CA GLN A 444 -7.23 0.97 -24.93
C GLN A 444 -7.44 -0.40 -25.58
N ASP A 445 -7.17 -0.53 -26.88
CA ASP A 445 -7.29 -1.79 -27.61
C ASP A 445 -6.35 -2.85 -27.04
N TYR A 446 -5.09 -2.49 -26.76
CA TYR A 446 -4.12 -3.37 -26.11
C TYR A 446 -4.60 -3.83 -24.72
N LEU A 447 -5.09 -2.90 -23.89
CA LEU A 447 -5.56 -3.24 -22.54
C LEU A 447 -6.79 -4.13 -22.58
N MET A 448 -7.72 -3.88 -23.50
CA MET A 448 -8.89 -4.74 -23.72
C MET A 448 -8.45 -6.13 -24.16
N GLN A 449 -7.53 -6.24 -25.11
CA GLN A 449 -6.99 -7.51 -25.59
C GLN A 449 -6.26 -8.29 -24.48
N LEU A 450 -5.44 -7.61 -23.68
CA LEU A 450 -4.75 -8.20 -22.53
C LEU A 450 -5.76 -8.74 -21.50
N LEU A 451 -6.76 -7.94 -21.11
CA LEU A 451 -7.75 -8.33 -20.10
C LEU A 451 -8.68 -9.45 -20.59
N ARG A 452 -9.12 -9.41 -21.85
CA ARG A 452 -9.88 -10.50 -22.49
C ARG A 452 -9.08 -11.79 -22.50
N SER A 453 -7.83 -11.72 -22.94
CA SER A 453 -6.92 -12.88 -22.98
C SER A 453 -6.69 -13.48 -21.59
N LEU A 454 -6.47 -12.64 -20.58
CA LEU A 454 -6.30 -13.08 -19.19
C LEU A 454 -7.60 -13.66 -18.61
N HIS A 455 -8.75 -13.03 -18.87
CA HIS A 455 -10.05 -13.54 -18.41
C HIS A 455 -10.33 -14.93 -18.99
N LEU A 456 -10.15 -15.09 -20.32
CA LEU A 456 -10.27 -16.39 -20.98
C LEU A 456 -9.31 -17.42 -20.35
N LEU A 457 -8.03 -17.07 -20.16
CA LEU A 457 -7.05 -17.96 -19.55
C LEU A 457 -7.44 -18.38 -18.12
N THR A 458 -7.94 -17.44 -17.31
CA THR A 458 -8.42 -17.77 -15.96
C THR A 458 -9.71 -18.58 -15.95
N SER A 459 -10.60 -18.39 -16.92
CA SER A 459 -11.85 -19.15 -17.02
C SER A 459 -11.65 -20.61 -17.45
N MET A 460 -10.53 -20.90 -18.11
CA MET A 460 -10.16 -22.27 -18.49
C MET A 460 -9.83 -23.14 -17.26
N ASP A 461 -9.23 -22.53 -16.23
CA ASP A 461 -8.81 -23.17 -14.96
C ASP A 461 -7.98 -24.46 -15.16
N LEU A 462 -7.13 -24.48 -16.18
CA LEU A 462 -6.30 -25.64 -16.53
C LEU A 462 -4.94 -25.64 -15.83
N VAL A 463 -4.41 -24.46 -15.50
CA VAL A 463 -3.13 -24.29 -14.81
C VAL A 463 -3.37 -23.43 -13.56
N PRO A 464 -3.15 -23.98 -12.35
CA PRO A 464 -3.39 -23.23 -11.12
C PRO A 464 -2.35 -22.11 -11.02
N SER A 465 -2.79 -20.89 -11.27
CA SER A 465 -1.97 -19.69 -11.22
C SER A 465 -2.80 -18.52 -10.71
N ARG A 466 -2.19 -17.65 -9.92
CA ARG A 466 -2.86 -16.47 -9.38
C ARG A 466 -3.02 -15.44 -10.50
N PHE A 467 -4.17 -14.79 -10.55
CA PHE A 467 -4.45 -13.75 -11.54
C PHE A 467 -3.37 -12.64 -11.54
N THR A 468 -2.89 -12.23 -10.36
CA THR A 468 -1.85 -11.20 -10.23
C THR A 468 -0.55 -11.59 -10.92
N ASP A 469 -0.16 -12.86 -10.81
CA ASP A 469 1.14 -13.34 -11.29
C ASP A 469 1.08 -13.53 -12.81
N LEU A 470 -0.07 -14.02 -13.31
CA LEU A 470 -0.38 -14.04 -14.75
C LEU A 470 -0.36 -12.63 -15.34
N TYR A 471 -1.02 -11.66 -14.70
CA TYR A 471 -1.08 -10.28 -15.18
C TYR A 471 0.32 -9.65 -15.25
N VAL A 472 1.13 -9.78 -14.20
CA VAL A 472 2.50 -9.24 -14.19
C VAL A 472 3.38 -9.91 -15.23
N SER A 473 3.28 -11.23 -15.39
CA SER A 473 4.05 -11.97 -16.39
C SER A 473 3.66 -11.58 -17.81
N ALA A 474 2.36 -11.41 -18.06
CA ALA A 474 1.82 -10.97 -19.35
C ALA A 474 2.34 -9.58 -19.73
N LEU A 475 2.38 -8.63 -18.78
CA LEU A 475 2.94 -7.30 -19.03
C LEU A 475 4.45 -7.33 -19.32
N ALA A 476 5.21 -8.18 -18.64
CA ALA A 476 6.67 -8.24 -18.75
C ALA A 476 7.16 -8.93 -20.03
N GLY A 477 6.54 -10.05 -20.39
CA GLY A 477 7.05 -10.95 -21.44
C GLY A 477 6.01 -11.44 -22.43
N GLY A 478 4.76 -10.95 -22.33
CA GLY A 478 3.64 -11.48 -23.09
C GLY A 478 3.03 -12.74 -22.47
N LEU A 479 1.99 -13.28 -23.12
CA LEU A 479 1.31 -14.48 -22.66
C LEU A 479 1.97 -15.76 -23.20
N ASP A 480 2.52 -16.58 -22.30
CA ASP A 480 2.97 -17.93 -22.63
C ASP A 480 1.80 -18.92 -22.51
N LEU A 481 1.29 -19.37 -23.65
CA LEU A 481 0.21 -20.36 -23.72
C LEU A 481 0.71 -21.80 -23.72
N THR A 482 2.01 -22.06 -23.80
CA THR A 482 2.54 -23.43 -23.87
C THR A 482 2.05 -24.36 -22.75
N PRO A 483 2.00 -23.96 -21.46
CA PRO A 483 1.50 -24.86 -20.41
C PRO A 483 -0.01 -25.13 -20.54
N THR A 484 -0.78 -24.14 -20.97
CA THR A 484 -2.23 -24.26 -21.18
C THR A 484 -2.53 -25.13 -22.40
N ILE A 485 -1.79 -24.96 -23.49
CA ILE A 485 -1.90 -25.78 -24.70
C ILE A 485 -1.61 -27.24 -24.38
N ASP A 486 -0.55 -27.50 -23.60
CA ASP A 486 -0.23 -28.86 -23.14
C ASP A 486 -1.31 -29.46 -22.25
N ALA A 487 -2.00 -28.64 -21.45
CA ALA A 487 -3.13 -29.06 -20.64
C ALA A 487 -4.37 -29.36 -21.50
N ILE A 488 -4.71 -28.50 -22.47
CA ILE A 488 -5.82 -28.69 -23.42
C ILE A 488 -5.64 -30.00 -24.19
N LYS A 489 -4.41 -30.25 -24.69
CA LYS A 489 -4.08 -31.48 -25.42
C LYS A 489 -4.27 -32.76 -24.60
N ARG A 490 -4.27 -32.66 -23.26
CA ARG A 490 -4.46 -33.77 -22.32
C ARG A 490 -5.92 -33.98 -21.90
N LEU A 491 -6.84 -33.09 -22.26
CA LEU A 491 -8.25 -33.20 -21.88
C LEU A 491 -8.94 -34.37 -22.59
N GLY A 492 -9.90 -34.99 -21.90
CA GLY A 492 -10.78 -36.00 -22.48
C GLY A 492 -11.86 -35.38 -23.37
N ALA A 493 -12.45 -36.17 -24.25
CA ALA A 493 -13.51 -35.70 -25.16
C ALA A 493 -14.76 -35.17 -24.44
N ASP A 494 -15.03 -35.63 -23.21
CA ASP A 494 -16.15 -35.13 -22.41
C ASP A 494 -15.84 -33.77 -21.73
N ASP A 495 -14.56 -33.46 -21.49
CA ASP A 495 -14.15 -32.24 -20.76
C ASP A 495 -14.01 -31.02 -21.68
N VAL A 496 -13.71 -31.23 -22.98
CA VAL A 496 -13.51 -30.15 -23.95
C VAL A 496 -14.81 -29.36 -24.22
N PRO A 497 -15.99 -29.97 -24.43
CA PRO A 497 -17.24 -29.22 -24.55
C PRO A 497 -17.57 -28.42 -23.28
N ALA A 498 -17.30 -28.98 -22.11
CA ALA A 498 -17.47 -28.28 -20.84
C ALA A 498 -16.54 -27.06 -20.72
N LEU A 499 -15.29 -27.18 -21.19
CA LEU A 499 -14.35 -26.07 -21.29
C LEU A 499 -14.85 -24.98 -22.26
N ILE A 500 -15.30 -25.37 -23.45
CA ILE A 500 -15.82 -24.42 -24.45
C ILE A 500 -17.05 -23.68 -23.91
N ASN A 501 -17.97 -24.37 -23.24
CA ASN A 501 -19.13 -23.72 -22.62
C ASN A 501 -18.72 -22.72 -21.52
N ARG A 502 -17.66 -22.99 -20.76
CA ARG A 502 -17.10 -22.00 -19.81
C ARG A 502 -16.52 -20.78 -20.53
N LEU A 503 -15.82 -20.98 -21.66
CA LEU A 503 -15.28 -19.88 -22.46
C LEU A 503 -16.40 -19.01 -23.07
N LEU A 504 -17.44 -19.63 -23.62
CA LEU A 504 -18.60 -18.94 -24.15
C LEU A 504 -19.31 -18.13 -23.06
N ALA A 505 -19.50 -18.73 -21.87
CA ALA A 505 -20.06 -18.02 -20.72
C ALA A 505 -19.16 -16.85 -20.26
N ALA A 506 -17.83 -17.01 -20.31
CA ALA A 506 -16.88 -15.96 -19.96
C ALA A 506 -16.93 -14.77 -20.94
N ILE A 507 -17.14 -15.02 -22.24
CA ILE A 507 -17.30 -13.99 -23.27
C ILE A 507 -18.61 -13.22 -23.08
N GLN A 508 -19.70 -13.92 -22.74
CA GLN A 508 -21.03 -13.32 -22.54
C GLN A 508 -21.12 -12.50 -21.25
N THR A 509 -20.63 -13.06 -20.14
CA THR A 509 -20.73 -12.42 -18.82
C THR A 509 -19.66 -11.36 -18.59
N GLY A 510 -18.53 -11.45 -19.28
CA GLY A 510 -17.37 -10.62 -19.03
C GLY A 510 -16.82 -10.81 -17.62
N ASN A 511 -16.20 -9.78 -17.06
CA ASN A 511 -15.72 -9.77 -15.70
C ASN A 511 -15.99 -8.41 -15.02
N PRO A 512 -16.96 -8.33 -14.10
CA PRO A 512 -17.30 -7.06 -13.45
C PRO A 512 -16.15 -6.53 -12.58
N ASP A 513 -15.32 -7.41 -12.00
CA ASP A 513 -14.18 -7.00 -11.17
C ASP A 513 -13.10 -6.29 -11.98
N LEU A 514 -13.01 -6.56 -13.29
CA LEU A 514 -12.06 -5.94 -14.22
C LEU A 514 -12.66 -4.78 -15.03
N ASP A 515 -13.92 -4.41 -14.76
CA ASP A 515 -14.75 -3.57 -15.64
C ASP A 515 -14.72 -4.03 -17.11
N LEU A 516 -14.70 -5.34 -17.31
CA LEU A 516 -14.73 -5.93 -18.64
C LEU A 516 -16.17 -6.32 -18.97
N PRO A 517 -16.90 -5.56 -19.81
CA PRO A 517 -18.22 -5.96 -20.25
C PRO A 517 -18.13 -7.23 -21.13
N GLY A 518 -19.24 -7.95 -21.26
CA GLY A 518 -19.35 -9.00 -22.28
C GLY A 518 -19.11 -8.42 -23.67
N TRP A 519 -18.46 -9.20 -24.54
CA TRP A 519 -18.05 -8.75 -25.88
C TRP A 519 -18.53 -9.68 -26.99
N GLU A 520 -19.72 -10.24 -26.81
CA GLU A 520 -20.32 -11.19 -27.75
C GLU A 520 -20.43 -10.62 -29.17
N ASP A 521 -20.80 -9.35 -29.31
CA ASP A 521 -20.92 -8.67 -30.61
C ASP A 521 -19.57 -8.55 -31.35
N GLU A 522 -18.47 -8.37 -30.60
CA GLU A 522 -17.13 -8.23 -31.18
C GLU A 522 -16.44 -9.59 -31.43
N ALA A 523 -16.95 -10.66 -30.82
CA ALA A 523 -16.38 -12.01 -30.88
C ALA A 523 -17.28 -13.00 -31.63
N GLU A 524 -18.14 -12.54 -32.54
CA GLU A 524 -19.06 -13.40 -33.31
C GLU A 524 -18.31 -14.53 -34.03
N ASP A 525 -17.19 -14.22 -34.69
CA ASP A 525 -16.33 -15.20 -35.40
C ASP A 525 -15.70 -16.23 -34.45
N LEU A 526 -15.31 -15.79 -33.26
CA LEU A 526 -14.73 -16.66 -32.23
C LEU A 526 -15.81 -17.57 -31.64
N ILE A 527 -17.00 -17.03 -31.36
CA ILE A 527 -18.14 -17.77 -30.81
C ILE A 527 -18.61 -18.83 -31.80
N SER A 528 -18.79 -18.47 -33.08
CA SER A 528 -19.22 -19.42 -34.12
C SER A 528 -18.24 -20.58 -34.24
N SER A 529 -16.94 -20.27 -34.37
CA SER A 529 -15.89 -21.28 -34.48
C SER A 529 -15.79 -22.16 -33.23
N LEU A 530 -15.95 -21.60 -32.02
CA LEU A 530 -15.99 -22.39 -30.77
C LEU A 530 -17.21 -23.30 -30.71
N THR A 531 -18.39 -22.84 -31.16
CA THR A 531 -19.60 -23.67 -31.20
C THR A 531 -19.50 -24.80 -32.22
N GLU A 532 -18.92 -24.55 -33.39
CA GLU A 532 -18.67 -25.57 -34.41
C GLU A 532 -17.74 -26.67 -33.88
N ILE A 533 -16.64 -26.28 -33.22
CA ILE A 533 -15.69 -27.22 -32.60
C ILE A 533 -16.36 -28.03 -31.49
N ARG A 534 -17.20 -27.39 -30.66
CA ARG A 534 -17.96 -28.09 -29.59
C ARG A 534 -18.87 -29.16 -30.19
N ASP A 535 -19.67 -28.78 -31.18
CA ASP A 535 -20.68 -29.66 -31.79
C ASP A 535 -20.00 -30.82 -32.56
N GLU A 536 -18.85 -30.57 -33.20
CA GLU A 536 -18.04 -31.62 -33.84
C GLU A 536 -17.51 -32.64 -32.80
N ILE A 537 -17.02 -32.18 -31.65
CA ILE A 537 -16.51 -33.06 -30.58
C ILE A 537 -17.64 -33.87 -29.95
N GLU A 538 -18.81 -33.27 -29.71
CA GLU A 538 -19.98 -33.97 -29.18
C GLU A 538 -20.46 -35.06 -30.16
N ALA A 539 -20.51 -34.75 -31.46
CA ALA A 539 -20.86 -35.72 -32.49
C ALA A 539 -19.85 -36.89 -32.56
N LEU A 540 -18.54 -36.59 -32.46
CA LEU A 540 -17.49 -37.63 -32.43
C LEU A 540 -17.57 -38.50 -31.17
N ALA A 541 -17.87 -37.89 -30.01
CA ALA A 541 -18.03 -38.61 -28.75
C ALA A 541 -19.25 -39.55 -28.79
N GLU A 542 -20.35 -39.14 -29.40
CA GLU A 542 -21.56 -39.96 -29.55
C GLU A 542 -21.32 -41.14 -30.52
N GLN A 543 -20.67 -40.90 -31.66
CA GLN A 543 -20.28 -41.97 -32.59
C GLN A 543 -19.33 -43.00 -31.97
N ALA A 544 -18.42 -42.56 -31.10
CA ALA A 544 -17.51 -43.46 -30.38
C ALA A 544 -18.25 -44.32 -29.34
N ARG A 545 -19.24 -43.75 -28.64
CA ARG A 545 -20.11 -44.47 -27.70
C ARG A 545 -20.96 -45.52 -28.40
N GLU A 546 -21.52 -45.20 -29.57
CA GLU A 546 -22.27 -46.15 -30.40
C GLU A 546 -21.42 -47.34 -30.87
N LYS A 547 -20.13 -47.12 -31.12
CA LYS A 547 -19.15 -48.17 -31.49
C LYS A 547 -18.59 -48.96 -30.29
N GLY A 548 -19.04 -48.67 -29.06
CA GLY A 548 -18.61 -49.36 -27.85
C GLY A 548 -17.23 -48.95 -27.33
N GLN A 549 -16.67 -47.82 -27.78
CA GLN A 549 -15.44 -47.25 -27.22
C GLN A 549 -15.77 -46.45 -25.94
N GLN A 550 -15.09 -46.76 -24.84
CA GLN A 550 -15.33 -46.11 -23.54
C GLN A 550 -14.78 -44.67 -23.45
N SER A 551 -13.81 -44.28 -24.29
CA SER A 551 -13.25 -42.91 -24.28
C SER A 551 -12.43 -42.66 -25.54
N LEU A 552 -12.68 -41.55 -26.25
CA LEU A 552 -11.76 -41.04 -27.28
C LEU A 552 -10.45 -40.59 -26.64
N LYS A 553 -9.32 -40.96 -27.23
CA LYS A 553 -7.98 -40.62 -26.71
C LYS A 553 -7.25 -39.74 -27.71
N SER A 554 -6.81 -38.55 -27.26
CA SER A 554 -5.93 -37.72 -28.08
C SER A 554 -4.56 -38.37 -28.26
N LYS A 555 -3.88 -38.05 -29.37
CA LYS A 555 -2.46 -38.43 -29.63
C LYS A 555 -1.52 -38.05 -28.48
N PHE A 556 -1.88 -37.04 -27.69
CA PHE A 556 -1.08 -36.47 -26.61
C PHE A 556 -1.30 -37.15 -25.26
N THR A 557 -2.40 -37.89 -25.08
CA THR A 557 -2.68 -38.64 -23.84
C THR A 557 -1.63 -39.73 -23.59
N ALA A 558 -1.08 -40.33 -24.65
CA ALA A 558 -0.03 -41.35 -24.56
C ALA A 558 1.34 -40.79 -24.13
N GLN A 559 1.65 -39.51 -24.41
CA GLN A 559 2.95 -38.89 -24.11
C GLN A 559 3.20 -38.68 -22.61
N SER A 560 2.13 -38.52 -21.81
CA SER A 560 2.22 -38.22 -20.37
C SER A 560 2.56 -39.41 -19.48
N LYS A 561 2.34 -40.66 -19.93
CA LYS A 561 2.58 -41.88 -19.15
C LYS A 561 4.00 -42.45 -19.28
N ILE A 562 4.87 -41.83 -20.10
CA ILE A 562 6.15 -42.43 -20.49
C ILE A 562 7.30 -41.90 -19.64
N LEU A 563 7.52 -42.51 -18.48
CA LEU A 563 8.78 -42.41 -17.72
C LEU A 563 9.73 -43.53 -18.19
N ARG A 564 10.47 -43.31 -19.29
CA ARG A 564 11.59 -44.18 -19.68
C ARG A 564 12.86 -43.37 -19.90
N THR A 565 14.00 -43.95 -19.56
CA THR A 565 15.31 -43.28 -19.45
C THR A 565 16.01 -43.02 -20.78
N THR A 566 15.47 -43.47 -21.93
CA THR A 566 16.12 -43.33 -23.24
C THR A 566 15.18 -42.84 -24.35
N VAL A 567 15.62 -41.82 -25.09
CA VAL A 567 14.90 -41.16 -26.19
C VAL A 567 14.43 -42.11 -27.29
N VAL A 568 15.23 -43.15 -27.60
CA VAL A 568 14.90 -44.14 -28.65
C VAL A 568 13.71 -45.01 -28.24
N ALA A 569 13.66 -45.48 -27.00
CA ALA A 569 12.56 -46.30 -26.49
C ALA A 569 11.25 -45.49 -26.40
N GLN A 570 11.34 -44.21 -26.04
CA GLN A 570 10.19 -43.30 -26.04
C GLN A 570 9.63 -43.09 -27.45
N LYS A 571 10.51 -42.88 -28.46
CA LYS A 571 10.10 -42.68 -29.85
C LYS A 571 9.44 -43.91 -30.50
N VAL A 572 9.96 -45.11 -30.20
CA VAL A 572 9.39 -46.39 -30.71
C VAL A 572 8.03 -46.70 -30.07
N GLN A 573 7.81 -46.29 -28.83
CA GLN A 573 6.53 -46.52 -28.16
C GLN A 573 5.47 -45.52 -28.61
N LEU A 574 5.87 -44.25 -28.80
CA LEU A 574 5.01 -43.23 -29.41
C LEU A 574 4.56 -43.66 -30.81
N SER A 575 5.45 -44.23 -31.64
CA SER A 575 5.04 -44.72 -32.96
C SER A 575 4.08 -45.91 -32.90
N GLN A 576 4.21 -46.80 -31.91
CA GLN A 576 3.26 -47.90 -31.69
C GLN A 576 1.90 -47.43 -31.17
N ASP A 577 1.88 -46.46 -30.25
CA ASP A 577 0.65 -45.90 -29.69
C ASP A 577 -0.07 -45.03 -30.73
N THR A 578 0.67 -44.33 -31.59
CA THR A 578 0.08 -43.57 -32.71
C THR A 578 -0.53 -44.49 -33.78
N ALA A 579 0.01 -45.70 -33.94
CA ALA A 579 -0.50 -46.71 -34.86
C ALA A 579 -1.76 -47.43 -34.35
N LYS A 580 -2.06 -47.36 -33.04
CA LYS A 580 -3.24 -47.97 -32.40
C LYS A 580 -4.46 -47.05 -32.30
N LEU A 581 -4.34 -45.78 -32.68
CA LEU A 581 -5.43 -44.80 -32.67
C LEU A 581 -6.46 -45.12 -33.75
N THR A 582 -7.75 -45.09 -33.40
CA THR A 582 -8.83 -45.25 -34.39
C THR A 582 -8.97 -44.00 -35.27
N GLU A 583 -9.80 -44.07 -36.31
CA GLU A 583 -10.01 -42.91 -37.20
C GLU A 583 -10.66 -41.73 -36.46
N GLU A 584 -11.53 -42.04 -35.51
CA GLU A 584 -12.22 -41.11 -34.62
C GLU A 584 -11.23 -40.43 -33.66
N ASP A 585 -10.25 -41.17 -33.11
CA ASP A 585 -9.18 -40.59 -32.28
C ASP A 585 -8.29 -39.62 -33.09
N LYS A 586 -8.08 -39.90 -34.38
CA LYS A 586 -7.33 -39.01 -35.28
C LYS A 586 -8.13 -37.76 -35.64
N ALA A 587 -9.45 -37.88 -35.82
CA ALA A 587 -10.35 -36.75 -36.04
C ALA A 587 -10.39 -35.86 -34.79
N PHE A 588 -10.60 -36.44 -33.61
CA PHE A 588 -10.56 -35.73 -32.32
C PHE A 588 -9.23 -34.98 -32.10
N GLY A 589 -8.10 -35.61 -32.43
CA GLY A 589 -6.79 -34.95 -32.37
C GLY A 589 -6.68 -33.72 -33.29
N LYS A 590 -7.26 -33.77 -34.50
CA LYS A 590 -7.27 -32.62 -35.42
C LYS A 590 -8.16 -31.49 -34.90
N THR A 591 -9.35 -31.81 -34.37
CA THR A 591 -10.26 -30.82 -33.80
C THR A 591 -9.65 -30.14 -32.57
N ILE A 592 -8.87 -30.86 -31.75
CA ILE A 592 -8.05 -30.26 -30.67
C ILE A 592 -6.97 -29.33 -31.22
N ASP A 593 -6.26 -29.74 -32.28
CA ASP A 593 -5.24 -28.88 -32.90
C ASP A 593 -5.89 -27.60 -33.45
N SER A 594 -7.06 -27.69 -34.10
CA SER A 594 -7.84 -26.52 -34.54
C SER A 594 -8.28 -25.62 -33.39
N LEU A 595 -8.71 -26.19 -32.25
CA LEU A 595 -9.03 -25.43 -31.04
C LEU A 595 -7.80 -24.69 -30.49
N VAL A 596 -6.64 -25.36 -30.45
CA VAL A 596 -5.38 -24.77 -29.99
C VAL A 596 -4.95 -23.63 -30.92
N ASP A 597 -5.05 -23.81 -32.23
CA ASP A 597 -4.70 -22.78 -33.21
C ASP A 597 -5.61 -21.56 -33.08
N LEU A 598 -6.92 -21.77 -32.91
CA LEU A 598 -7.89 -20.71 -32.68
C LEU A 598 -7.62 -19.96 -31.37
N LEU A 599 -7.37 -20.67 -30.27
CA LEU A 599 -7.04 -20.05 -28.99
C LEU A 599 -5.72 -19.29 -29.05
N THR A 600 -4.72 -19.80 -29.76
CA THR A 600 -3.43 -19.12 -29.94
C THR A 600 -3.57 -17.86 -30.78
N HIS A 601 -4.51 -17.83 -31.73
CA HIS A 601 -4.80 -16.66 -32.54
C HIS A 601 -5.50 -15.55 -31.74
N HIS A 602 -6.46 -15.91 -30.88
CA HIS A 602 -7.27 -14.94 -30.14
C HIS A 602 -6.72 -14.57 -28.76
N ILE A 603 -5.97 -15.45 -28.10
CA ILE A 603 -5.37 -15.22 -26.80
C ILE A 603 -3.91 -14.88 -27.01
N TYR A 604 -3.63 -13.59 -27.09
CA TYR A 604 -2.26 -13.09 -27.17
C TYR A 604 -2.16 -11.73 -26.52
N SER A 605 -0.97 -11.42 -26.03
CA SER A 605 -0.63 -10.09 -25.57
C SER A 605 0.86 -9.88 -25.77
N GLU A 606 1.21 -8.75 -26.37
CA GLU A 606 2.59 -8.33 -26.48
C GLU A 606 3.11 -7.75 -25.16
N PRO A 607 4.43 -7.80 -24.89
CA PRO A 607 5.03 -7.11 -23.76
C PRO A 607 4.74 -5.60 -23.82
N ILE A 608 4.56 -4.96 -22.67
CA ILE A 608 4.27 -3.51 -22.62
C ILE A 608 5.38 -2.66 -23.27
N ASP A 609 6.62 -3.13 -23.19
CA ASP A 609 7.80 -2.45 -23.71
C ASP A 609 7.88 -2.44 -25.25
N SER A 610 7.09 -3.28 -25.94
CA SER A 610 6.99 -3.24 -27.41
C SER A 610 6.12 -2.09 -27.93
N LEU A 611 5.31 -1.47 -27.06
CA LEU A 611 4.30 -0.50 -27.46
C LEU A 611 4.89 0.90 -27.60
N PHE A 612 4.45 1.63 -28.63
CA PHE A 612 4.88 3.00 -28.84
C PHE A 612 4.39 3.93 -27.71
N LEU A 613 5.30 4.69 -27.10
CA LEU A 613 5.04 5.65 -26.02
C LEU A 613 4.42 5.06 -24.76
N HIS A 614 4.71 3.80 -24.45
CA HIS A 614 4.23 3.17 -23.22
C HIS A 614 4.63 3.96 -21.95
N GLN A 615 5.80 4.61 -21.93
CA GLN A 615 6.29 5.40 -20.80
C GLN A 615 5.41 6.61 -20.45
N ALA A 616 4.55 7.06 -21.37
CA ALA A 616 3.60 8.13 -21.09
C ALA A 616 2.45 7.67 -20.18
N TRP A 617 2.10 6.38 -20.21
CA TRP A 617 0.95 5.83 -19.51
C TRP A 617 1.23 4.61 -18.63
N ALA A 618 2.47 4.12 -18.65
CA ALA A 618 3.00 3.07 -17.79
C ALA A 618 4.09 3.65 -16.87
N TYR A 619 4.06 3.29 -15.59
CA TYR A 619 5.04 3.72 -14.59
C TYR A 619 5.68 2.51 -13.92
N ASP A 620 7.00 2.35 -14.12
CA ASP A 620 7.76 1.21 -13.60
C ASP A 620 9.02 1.60 -12.80
N ALA A 621 9.09 2.84 -12.32
CA ALA A 621 10.28 3.30 -11.60
C ALA A 621 10.32 2.72 -10.17
N GLU A 622 11.29 1.85 -9.89
CA GLU A 622 11.44 1.22 -8.57
C GLU A 622 12.09 2.13 -7.52
N ALA A 623 13.02 3.00 -7.92
CA ALA A 623 13.86 3.73 -6.98
C ALA A 623 13.05 4.60 -5.99
N PRO A 624 12.11 5.45 -6.44
CA PRO A 624 11.30 6.25 -5.51
C PRO A 624 10.49 5.40 -4.54
N TYR A 625 9.96 4.27 -5.02
CA TYR A 625 9.20 3.33 -4.19
C TYR A 625 10.09 2.67 -3.13
N ARG A 626 11.26 2.18 -3.52
CA ARG A 626 12.21 1.52 -2.62
C ARG A 626 12.70 2.45 -1.52
N ASP A 627 12.99 3.71 -1.86
CA ASP A 627 13.50 4.68 -0.89
C ASP A 627 12.46 5.02 0.20
N VAL A 628 11.17 5.06 -0.16
CA VAL A 628 10.08 5.43 0.76
C VAL A 628 9.49 4.23 1.52
N PHE A 629 9.20 3.12 0.83
CA PHE A 629 8.46 1.99 1.42
C PHE A 629 9.34 0.82 1.88
N VAL A 630 10.60 0.78 1.41
CA VAL A 630 11.59 -0.22 1.80
C VAL A 630 12.91 0.48 2.16
N PRO A 631 12.89 1.46 3.09
CA PRO A 631 14.09 2.19 3.45
C PRO A 631 15.11 1.22 4.06
N ARG A 632 16.36 1.33 3.63
CA ARG A 632 17.47 0.50 4.13
C ARG A 632 18.52 1.36 4.85
N PRO A 633 18.15 2.04 5.95
CA PRO A 633 19.02 3.02 6.61
C PRO A 633 20.35 2.40 7.05
N GLY A 634 20.35 1.16 7.56
CA GLY A 634 21.58 0.45 7.93
C GLY A 634 22.58 0.36 6.78
N THR A 635 22.14 -0.14 5.62
CA THR A 635 23.00 -0.22 4.42
C THR A 635 23.42 1.15 3.90
N THR A 636 22.57 2.17 4.03
CA THR A 636 22.90 3.55 3.64
C THR A 636 23.98 4.13 4.54
N PHE A 637 23.87 3.97 5.87
CA PHE A 637 24.89 4.41 6.82
C PHE A 637 26.20 3.66 6.62
N GLU A 638 26.15 2.33 6.47
CA GLU A 638 27.34 1.53 6.18
C GLU A 638 28.02 1.98 4.90
N ARG A 639 27.27 2.17 3.82
CA ARG A 639 27.81 2.64 2.54
C ARG A 639 28.38 4.05 2.64
N ALA A 640 27.72 4.96 3.36
CA ALA A 640 28.19 6.34 3.55
C ALA A 640 29.48 6.39 4.37
N LEU A 641 29.58 5.59 5.44
CA LEU A 641 30.76 5.53 6.29
C LEU A 641 31.92 4.79 5.60
N THR A 642 31.64 3.76 4.81
CA THR A 642 32.66 2.99 4.09
C THR A 642 33.15 3.70 2.83
N ARG A 643 32.24 4.33 2.06
CA ARG A 643 32.54 4.98 0.77
C ARG A 643 31.86 6.36 0.68
N PRO A 644 32.37 7.37 1.42
CA PRO A 644 31.79 8.72 1.45
C PRO A 644 31.82 9.43 0.10
N HIS A 645 32.75 9.06 -0.79
CA HIS A 645 32.82 9.58 -2.16
C HIS A 645 31.48 9.50 -2.91
N GLY A 646 30.72 8.42 -2.71
CA GLY A 646 29.45 8.22 -3.41
C GLY A 646 28.40 9.30 -3.10
N TYR A 647 28.53 9.98 -1.97
CA TYR A 647 27.62 11.04 -1.54
C TYR A 647 28.24 12.44 -1.68
N LEU A 648 29.53 12.58 -1.39
CA LEU A 648 30.22 13.87 -1.39
C LEU A 648 30.79 14.29 -2.75
N GLY A 649 31.00 13.35 -3.68
CA GLY A 649 31.61 13.64 -4.98
C GLY A 649 33.04 14.20 -4.91
N CYS A 650 33.75 13.97 -3.79
CA CYS A 650 35.08 14.54 -3.53
C CYS A 650 36.21 13.85 -4.32
N GLU A 651 37.02 14.59 -5.07
CA GLU A 651 38.18 14.01 -5.77
C GLU A 651 39.18 13.30 -4.83
N CYS A 652 39.36 13.81 -3.62
CA CYS A 652 40.28 13.27 -2.60
C CYS A 652 39.85 11.91 -2.03
N CYS A 653 38.58 11.52 -2.21
CA CYS A 653 38.03 10.25 -1.74
C CYS A 653 37.86 9.22 -2.87
N SER A 654 38.09 9.62 -4.13
CA SER A 654 37.82 8.82 -5.33
C SER A 654 38.79 7.64 -5.49
N LYS A 655 40.04 7.84 -5.03
CA LYS A 655 41.14 6.87 -5.10
C LYS A 655 41.08 5.80 -4.01
N THR A 656 40.12 5.92 -3.09
CA THR A 656 40.13 5.23 -1.80
C THR A 656 39.05 4.15 -1.69
N THR A 657 38.86 3.35 -2.75
CA THR A 657 37.87 2.26 -2.79
C THR A 657 38.17 1.18 -1.74
N GLY A 658 37.74 1.41 -0.50
CA GLY A 658 37.89 0.48 0.62
C GLY A 658 39.23 0.54 1.36
N THR A 659 40.14 1.43 0.97
CA THR A 659 41.41 1.66 1.69
C THR A 659 41.25 2.79 2.73
N LEU A 660 42.00 2.71 3.83
CA LEU A 660 42.08 3.80 4.81
C LEU A 660 42.91 4.95 4.20
N SER A 661 42.32 6.14 4.10
CA SER A 661 43.03 7.37 3.73
C SER A 661 42.81 8.44 4.80
N ALA A 662 43.88 9.18 5.10
CA ALA A 662 43.86 10.31 6.01
C ALA A 662 42.90 11.43 5.57
N THR A 663 42.60 11.52 4.26
CA THR A 663 41.70 12.52 3.66
C THR A 663 40.22 12.27 3.93
N LEU A 664 39.85 11.11 4.48
CA LEU A 664 38.46 10.77 4.75
C LEU A 664 37.91 11.58 5.96
N PRO A 665 36.58 11.80 6.02
CA PRO A 665 35.96 12.34 7.23
C PRO A 665 36.30 11.50 8.46
N THR A 666 36.53 12.15 9.61
CA THR A 666 36.98 11.48 10.84
C THR A 666 36.08 10.32 11.26
N THR A 667 34.76 10.47 11.14
CA THR A 667 33.78 9.43 11.47
C THR A 667 33.87 8.22 10.55
N CYS A 668 34.22 8.41 9.27
CA CYS A 668 34.50 7.31 8.32
C CYS A 668 35.78 6.56 8.68
N ILE A 669 36.86 7.28 9.04
CA ILE A 669 38.13 6.68 9.48
C ILE A 669 37.89 5.83 10.73
N LEU A 670 37.19 6.39 11.73
CA LEU A 670 36.86 5.67 12.95
C LEU A 670 35.94 4.48 12.70
N TYR A 671 35.05 4.55 11.72
CA TYR A 671 34.21 3.42 11.33
C TYR A 671 35.03 2.28 10.70
N GLN A 672 35.98 2.60 9.82
CA GLN A 672 36.86 1.58 9.22
C GLN A 672 37.76 0.92 10.28
N LEU A 673 38.39 1.70 11.16
CA LEU A 673 39.13 1.17 12.31
C LEU A 673 38.21 0.36 13.24
N TYR A 674 36.98 0.83 13.45
CA TYR A 674 35.97 0.08 14.17
C TYR A 674 35.74 -1.28 13.53
N LEU A 675 35.60 -1.43 12.21
CA LEU A 675 35.37 -2.74 11.58
C LEU A 675 36.48 -3.77 11.87
N GLU A 676 37.73 -3.34 11.97
CA GLU A 676 38.90 -4.20 12.23
C GLU A 676 39.01 -4.68 13.69
N THR A 677 38.36 -3.98 14.62
CA THR A 677 38.46 -4.28 16.06
C THR A 677 37.54 -5.42 16.53
N GLY A 678 37.79 -5.95 17.74
CA GLY A 678 36.93 -6.96 18.39
C GLY A 678 35.62 -6.39 18.96
N SER A 679 34.88 -7.20 19.72
CA SER A 679 33.59 -6.79 20.34
C SER A 679 33.73 -5.72 21.43
N LEU A 680 34.90 -5.64 22.06
CA LEU A 680 35.30 -4.58 22.99
C LEU A 680 36.50 -3.86 22.38
N VAL A 681 36.38 -2.55 22.25
CA VAL A 681 37.39 -1.68 21.65
C VAL A 681 38.03 -0.86 22.76
N ASN A 682 39.35 -0.96 22.91
CA ASN A 682 40.11 -0.08 23.78
C ASN A 682 40.19 1.32 23.15
N VAL A 683 39.76 2.35 23.87
CA VAL A 683 39.69 3.72 23.35
C VAL A 683 41.10 4.28 23.11
N ALA A 684 42.07 3.90 23.93
CA ALA A 684 43.46 4.35 23.77
C ALA A 684 44.07 3.82 22.46
N ASP A 685 43.89 2.53 22.17
CA ASP A 685 44.41 1.91 20.95
C ASP A 685 43.74 2.51 19.70
N LEU A 686 42.42 2.76 19.77
CA LEU A 686 41.68 3.41 18.70
C LEU A 686 42.14 4.85 18.45
N TRP A 687 42.43 5.60 19.53
CA TRP A 687 43.01 6.93 19.45
C TRP A 687 44.39 6.91 18.79
N SER A 688 45.29 6.02 19.24
CA SER A 688 46.63 5.89 18.66
C SER A 688 46.58 5.52 17.17
N ALA A 689 45.69 4.60 16.77
CA ALA A 689 45.50 4.22 15.37
C ALA A 689 44.94 5.38 14.53
N TYR A 690 43.99 6.15 15.06
CA TYR A 690 43.47 7.34 14.39
C TYR A 690 44.54 8.42 14.24
N TYR A 691 45.26 8.75 15.31
CA TYR A 691 46.28 9.80 15.30
C TYR A 691 47.46 9.43 14.40
N ALA A 692 47.84 8.16 14.31
CA ALA A 692 48.84 7.68 13.35
C ALA A 692 48.44 7.95 11.88
N LEU A 693 47.14 8.01 11.58
CA LEU A 693 46.65 8.24 10.23
C LEU A 693 46.51 9.73 9.87
N VAL A 694 46.15 10.59 10.84
CA VAL A 694 45.83 12.01 10.59
C VAL A 694 46.76 13.01 11.28
N GLY A 695 47.71 12.54 12.07
CA GLY A 695 48.60 13.35 12.90
C GLY A 695 49.62 14.16 12.10
N GLU A 696 50.58 14.74 12.82
CA GLU A 696 51.53 15.73 12.28
C GLU A 696 52.40 15.18 11.13
N ASP A 697 52.70 13.87 11.17
CA ASP A 697 53.51 13.18 10.14
C ASP A 697 52.69 12.69 8.93
N SER A 698 51.38 12.97 8.88
CA SER A 698 50.49 12.56 7.78
C SER A 698 50.32 13.64 6.71
N ASP A 699 49.76 13.28 5.56
CA ASP A 699 49.40 14.23 4.48
C ASP A 699 48.43 15.33 4.94
N VAL A 700 47.73 15.15 6.07
CA VAL A 700 46.80 16.13 6.64
C VAL A 700 47.48 17.02 7.69
N GLY A 701 48.45 16.50 8.43
CA GLY A 701 49.27 17.25 9.39
C GLY A 701 48.48 17.87 10.56
N LEU A 702 47.52 17.17 11.17
CA LEU A 702 46.74 17.72 12.29
C LEU A 702 47.55 17.73 13.60
N GLY A 703 47.56 18.86 14.29
CA GLY A 703 48.10 18.95 15.65
C GLY A 703 47.31 18.11 16.64
N GLU A 704 47.98 17.56 17.66
CA GLU A 704 47.41 16.59 18.61
C GLU A 704 46.07 17.03 19.22
N ARG A 705 45.98 18.28 19.67
CA ARG A 705 44.76 18.83 20.29
C ARG A 705 43.59 18.89 19.31
N GLU A 706 43.85 19.22 18.04
CA GLU A 706 42.80 19.31 17.02
C GLU A 706 42.32 17.90 16.62
N ALA A 707 43.25 16.97 16.42
CA ALA A 707 42.95 15.57 16.17
C ALA A 707 42.12 14.97 17.31
N LEU A 708 42.46 15.27 18.57
CA LEU A 708 41.75 14.76 19.74
C LEU A 708 40.30 15.25 19.81
N VAL A 709 40.05 16.53 19.50
CA VAL A 709 38.68 17.07 19.42
C VAL A 709 37.88 16.40 18.31
N ARG A 710 38.48 16.23 17.12
CA ARG A 710 37.83 15.53 16.00
C ARG A 710 37.55 14.06 16.32
N PHE A 711 38.47 13.39 17.01
CA PHE A 711 38.32 12.02 17.49
C PHE A 711 37.12 11.87 18.44
N TYR A 712 37.04 12.71 19.48
CA TYR A 712 35.90 12.66 20.41
C TYR A 712 34.57 12.97 19.72
N ARG A 713 34.56 13.91 18.78
CA ARG A 713 33.38 14.20 17.95
C ARG A 713 32.98 12.98 17.12
N GLY A 714 33.90 12.37 16.38
CA GLY A 714 33.59 11.19 15.56
C GLY A 714 33.14 9.99 16.40
N LEU A 715 33.72 9.79 17.58
CA LEU A 715 33.26 8.75 18.51
C LEU A 715 31.86 9.03 19.07
N ALA A 716 31.53 10.30 19.34
CA ALA A 716 30.20 10.72 19.74
C ALA A 716 29.17 10.52 18.60
N GLU A 717 29.55 10.79 17.36
CA GLU A 717 28.72 10.53 16.17
C GLU A 717 28.47 9.01 15.99
N LEU A 718 29.50 8.17 16.15
CA LEU A 718 29.35 6.70 16.14
C LEU A 718 28.46 6.18 17.28
N ARG A 719 28.52 6.83 18.45
CA ARG A 719 27.63 6.53 19.58
C ARG A 719 26.19 6.93 19.27
N LEU A 720 25.98 8.11 18.70
CA LEU A 720 24.65 8.62 18.35
C LEU A 720 24.00 7.74 17.27
N MET A 721 24.77 7.28 16.29
CA MET A 721 24.32 6.32 15.27
C MET A 721 24.10 4.90 15.83
N GLY A 722 24.49 4.63 17.07
CA GLY A 722 24.25 3.33 17.71
C GLY A 722 25.23 2.23 17.34
N PHE A 723 26.40 2.54 16.75
CA PHE A 723 27.46 1.54 16.50
C PHE A 723 28.20 1.15 17.78
N VAL A 724 28.17 2.01 18.78
CA VAL A 724 29.17 2.07 19.85
C VAL A 724 28.47 2.47 21.17
N LYS A 725 28.64 1.69 22.24
CA LYS A 725 28.07 1.97 23.58
C LYS A 725 29.15 1.90 24.65
N GLN A 726 29.04 2.75 25.67
CA GLN A 726 29.96 2.71 26.82
C GLN A 726 29.89 1.34 27.51
N SER A 727 31.05 0.69 27.66
CA SER A 727 31.14 -0.59 28.35
C SER A 727 31.15 -0.36 29.86
N ARG A 728 30.31 -1.10 30.60
CA ARG A 728 30.41 -1.22 32.06
C ARG A 728 31.32 -2.38 32.50
N LYS A 729 31.78 -3.22 31.56
CA LYS A 729 32.56 -4.44 31.85
C LYS A 729 34.06 -4.17 32.03
N LYS A 730 34.60 -3.16 31.37
CA LYS A 730 36.01 -2.74 31.45
C LYS A 730 36.09 -1.21 31.37
N ALA A 731 36.92 -0.61 32.22
CA ALA A 731 37.25 0.81 32.13
C ALA A 731 37.94 1.12 30.79
N ASP A 732 37.71 2.32 30.25
CA ASP A 732 38.32 2.81 29.00
C ASP A 732 38.05 1.98 27.74
N HIS A 733 36.98 1.18 27.77
CA HIS A 733 36.52 0.39 26.62
C HIS A 733 35.14 0.83 26.15
N VAL A 734 34.95 0.74 24.84
CA VAL A 734 33.66 0.89 24.17
C VAL A 734 33.25 -0.47 23.62
N ALA A 735 31.99 -0.82 23.82
CA ALA A 735 31.41 -2.05 23.27
C ALA A 735 30.81 -1.77 21.90
N LYS A 736 31.10 -2.65 20.94
CA LYS A 736 30.39 -2.67 19.66
C LYS A 736 28.93 -3.07 19.87
N VAL A 737 28.01 -2.36 19.22
CA VAL A 737 26.60 -2.71 19.24
C VAL A 737 26.22 -3.20 17.84
N LYS A 738 25.68 -4.41 17.76
CA LYS A 738 25.30 -5.07 16.50
C LYS A 738 23.98 -4.53 15.92
N TRP A 739 23.55 -3.32 16.27
CA TRP A 739 22.17 -2.86 16.07
C TRP A 739 21.79 -2.51 14.62
N LEU A 740 22.75 -2.51 13.69
CA LEU A 740 22.54 -2.04 12.31
C LEU A 740 22.97 -3.04 11.21
N LEU A 741 23.29 -4.30 11.54
CA LEU A 741 23.64 -5.35 10.57
C LEU A 741 22.52 -6.39 10.43
#